data_AF-A0A351C5Z6-F1
#
_entry.id   AF-A0A351C5Z6-F1
#
_cell.length_a   1.000
_cell.length_b   1.000
_cell.length_c   1.000
_cell.angle_alpha   90.00
_cell.angle_beta   90.00
_cell.angle_gamma   90.00
#
_symmetry.space_group_name_H-M   'P 1'
#
loop_
_entity.id
_entity.type
_entity.pdbx_description
1 polymer ?
#
loop_
_entity_poly.entity_id
_entity_poly.type
_entity_poly.pdbx_seq_one_letter_code
_entity_poly.pdbx_strand_id
1 'polypeptide(L)'
;MKRFLPALFFFVATTVAAQDLEIGKSQSGTLTADSEDTYTIEVPGSYFVYGVVNQLTVDTVAKIYDTAGKVMSTIDGSARGPASFQFSSDEPGTYTVEISSFEGAEGEYEIELVTAEPNAEDPSDLVDQVMTPFTGNDVPGVSVMVLKEGDIVFAKGYGMSNLTYDIPMDENTGMSIASVSKQFTGMAVMLMVAEDKMDLDEDIRTYIPELQDFGTPITLRNMLNHTSGYREIFNFLPMSGRINADRTRNEEPIYIVQRQAALQNEPGSLYSYNNTTFMLLARAVERVSGQDWKTYMEERIFKPLGMNNTTVKVDQGQVIQGSSQGYQFAEEGGYNYVHDLPEAYGASGVNTTALDIAKWMLNYRDRKVGGDAAIDAITTRGVLTTGDTTGYGLGLSVSTWRGLTRWSHTGGETAHRTYFAYLPDIESGLFISSANPAYGNGVAPTIAEAWFEEFLEPEEEAQADEIEADHTMPTTEQMEAIAGKWQFIGAPLQIVYSVEDGNMYAQATNQPRFEVKPTSDSTFTFVGVPASVTFHFEEDGTVTRATHHQGQNAPMEKVVADTITVETLAEYEGRYYCEELETMYTLNLVDGKLMAHNRWVDAFPFTHVKNEAFAGGEWFLSSITFDRDPSGTVTGFMGGNTRTRNVWFEQMK
;
A
#
# COMPACT_ATOMS: atom_id res chain seq x y z
N MET A 1 59.52 28.54 -2.36
CA MET A 1 58.84 27.97 -1.17
C MET A 1 58.04 29.06 -0.47
N LYS A 2 56.74 29.14 -0.74
CA LYS A 2 55.74 29.79 0.12
C LYS A 2 54.51 28.89 0.07
N ARG A 3 54.15 28.32 1.23
CA ARG A 3 53.02 27.43 1.44
C ARG A 3 51.71 28.21 1.25
N PHE A 4 50.81 27.71 0.41
CA PHE A 4 49.40 28.11 0.44
C PHE A 4 48.69 27.17 1.43
N LEU A 5 48.09 27.76 2.46
CA LEU A 5 47.17 27.10 3.39
C LEU A 5 45.79 27.06 2.70
N PRO A 6 45.05 25.94 2.68
CA PRO A 6 43.65 25.98 2.29
C PRO A 6 42.85 26.63 3.43
N ALA A 7 41.99 27.58 3.06
CA ALA A 7 41.03 28.18 3.98
C ALA A 7 39.97 27.11 4.32
N LEU A 8 39.87 26.76 5.60
CA LEU A 8 38.76 26.00 6.14
C LEU A 8 37.54 26.92 6.13
N PHE A 9 36.56 26.66 5.25
CA PHE A 9 35.22 27.23 5.41
C PHE A 9 34.53 26.47 6.54
N PHE A 10 34.40 27.13 7.70
CA PHE A 10 33.44 26.70 8.70
C PHE A 10 32.04 27.06 8.17
N PHE A 11 31.25 26.06 7.80
CA PHE A 11 29.80 26.23 7.76
C PHE A 11 29.34 26.33 9.22
N VAL A 12 28.95 27.53 9.63
CA VAL A 12 28.22 27.72 10.89
C VAL A 12 26.76 27.46 10.53
N ALA A 13 26.24 26.29 10.90
CA ALA A 13 24.81 26.07 10.96
C ALA A 13 24.25 27.16 11.89
N THR A 14 23.46 28.07 11.33
CA THR A 14 22.78 29.08 12.14
C THR A 14 21.53 28.41 12.68
N THR A 15 21.61 27.86 13.89
CA THR A 15 20.43 27.38 14.61
C THR A 15 19.52 28.58 14.85
N VAL A 16 18.45 28.70 14.07
CA VAL A 16 17.35 29.62 14.35
C VAL A 16 16.72 29.17 15.67
N ALA A 17 16.39 30.11 16.55
CA ALA A 17 15.71 29.77 17.79
C ALA A 17 14.31 29.20 17.47
N ALA A 18 13.90 28.14 18.17
CA ALA A 18 12.59 27.53 17.97
C ALA A 18 11.45 28.56 18.12
N GLN A 19 10.42 28.41 17.29
CA GLN A 19 9.26 29.30 17.24
C GLN A 19 8.05 28.64 17.88
N ASP A 20 7.41 29.31 18.85
CA ASP A 20 6.19 28.78 19.47
C ASP A 20 5.02 28.80 18.48
N LEU A 21 4.33 27.67 18.34
CA LEU A 21 3.07 27.60 17.60
C LEU A 21 1.91 28.02 18.49
N GLU A 22 1.07 28.91 17.97
CA GLU A 22 -0.17 29.33 18.59
C GLU A 22 -1.35 28.78 17.80
N ILE A 23 -2.38 28.32 18.50
CA ILE A 23 -3.60 27.75 17.88
C ILE A 23 -4.23 28.78 16.93
N GLY A 24 -4.50 28.37 15.69
CA GLY A 24 -5.16 29.17 14.66
C GLY A 24 -4.30 30.27 14.04
N LYS A 25 -2.97 30.25 14.26
CA LYS A 25 -2.03 31.19 13.63
C LYS A 25 -1.08 30.44 12.70
N SER A 26 -1.21 30.67 11.39
CA SER A 26 -0.24 30.24 10.40
C SER A 26 1.07 31.04 10.53
N GLN A 27 2.20 30.34 10.38
CA GLN A 27 3.55 30.89 10.33
C GLN A 27 4.22 30.44 9.04
N SER A 28 4.74 31.38 8.26
CA SER A 28 5.48 31.08 7.03
C SER A 28 6.93 30.74 7.34
N GLY A 29 7.46 29.74 6.64
CA GLY A 29 8.87 29.37 6.66
C GLY A 29 9.47 29.29 5.25
N THR A 30 10.80 29.25 5.18
CA THR A 30 11.53 29.11 3.92
C THR A 30 12.70 28.17 4.13
N LEU A 31 12.70 27.07 3.39
CA LEU A 31 13.74 26.06 3.45
C LEU A 31 14.76 26.28 2.33
N THR A 32 16.03 26.09 2.67
CA THR A 32 17.15 25.84 1.77
C THR A 32 17.61 24.38 1.90
N ALA A 33 18.57 23.96 1.07
CA ALA A 33 19.02 22.56 1.03
C ALA A 33 19.51 21.99 2.38
N ASP A 34 20.02 22.84 3.28
CA ASP A 34 20.61 22.44 4.56
C ASP A 34 19.93 23.12 5.78
N SER A 35 18.76 23.74 5.59
CA SER A 35 18.06 24.43 6.68
C SER A 35 16.99 23.56 7.32
N GLU A 36 16.86 23.68 8.63
CA GLU A 36 15.76 23.12 9.40
C GLU A 36 15.12 24.25 10.19
N ASP A 37 13.80 24.30 10.17
CA ASP A 37 13.02 25.18 11.03
C ASP A 37 12.43 24.36 12.19
N THR A 38 12.52 24.90 13.40
CA THR A 38 12.03 24.24 14.60
C THR A 38 10.89 25.02 15.21
N TYR A 39 9.82 24.30 15.55
CA TYR A 39 8.63 24.83 16.18
C TYR A 39 8.31 24.10 17.49
N THR A 40 7.76 24.81 18.46
CA THR A 40 7.43 24.27 19.78
C THR A 40 5.93 24.34 20.05
N ILE A 41 5.40 23.30 20.67
CA ILE A 41 4.00 23.21 21.09
C ILE A 41 4.00 22.94 22.60
N GLU A 42 3.52 23.91 23.37
CA GLU A 42 3.35 23.76 24.82
C GLU A 42 2.06 22.99 25.12
N VAL A 43 2.21 21.79 25.68
CA VAL A 43 1.10 20.90 25.97
C VAL A 43 0.93 20.79 27.49
N PRO A 44 -0.24 21.15 28.06
CA PRO A 44 -0.38 21.29 29.52
C PRO A 44 -0.74 19.98 30.25
N GLY A 45 -0.90 18.86 29.55
CA GLY A 45 -1.26 17.57 30.14
C GLY A 45 -1.57 16.53 29.08
N SER A 46 -2.57 15.67 29.33
CA SER A 46 -3.03 14.67 28.36
C SER A 46 -3.91 15.30 27.28
N TYR A 47 -3.35 15.53 26.10
CA TYR A 47 -3.92 16.37 25.05
C TYR A 47 -3.76 15.74 23.67
N PHE A 48 -4.79 15.91 22.85
CA PHE A 48 -4.78 15.70 21.42
C PHE A 48 -4.31 16.98 20.73
N VAL A 49 -3.36 16.82 19.81
CA VAL A 49 -2.76 17.92 19.04
C VAL A 49 -2.90 17.60 17.57
N TYR A 50 -3.35 18.59 16.80
CA TYR A 50 -3.42 18.52 15.33
C TYR A 50 -2.90 19.82 14.71
N GLY A 51 -2.04 19.67 13.72
CA GLY A 51 -1.54 20.78 12.92
C GLY A 51 -1.26 20.37 11.48
N VAL A 52 -0.97 21.38 10.66
CA VAL A 52 -0.81 21.25 9.23
C VAL A 52 0.43 22.01 8.78
N VAL A 53 1.23 21.38 7.92
CA VAL A 53 2.30 22.00 7.14
C VAL A 53 1.81 22.09 5.70
N ASN A 54 1.46 23.30 5.25
CA ASN A 54 1.06 23.58 3.88
C ASN A 54 2.30 23.82 2.99
N GLN A 55 2.58 22.87 2.12
CA GLN A 55 3.73 22.85 1.23
C GLN A 55 3.45 23.68 -0.03
N LEU A 56 3.92 24.94 -0.03
CA LEU A 56 3.63 25.91 -1.10
C LEU A 56 4.55 25.71 -2.30
N THR A 57 5.85 25.82 -2.09
CA THR A 57 6.87 25.69 -3.15
C THR A 57 8.00 24.72 -2.83
N VAL A 58 8.04 24.16 -1.62
CA VAL A 58 8.97 23.08 -1.21
C VAL A 58 8.22 21.85 -0.69
N ASP A 59 8.79 20.68 -0.96
CA ASP A 59 8.39 19.40 -0.37
C ASP A 59 9.05 19.29 1.02
N THR A 60 8.25 19.07 2.06
CA THR A 60 8.68 19.14 3.47
C THR A 60 8.62 17.79 4.14
N VAL A 61 9.63 17.50 4.94
CA VAL A 61 9.61 16.43 5.95
C VAL A 61 9.39 17.08 7.31
N ALA A 62 8.33 16.69 8.02
CA ALA A 62 8.05 17.16 9.37
C ALA A 62 8.27 16.04 10.40
N LYS A 63 9.21 16.19 11.32
CA LYS A 63 9.43 15.28 12.45
C LYS A 63 8.84 15.85 13.72
N ILE A 64 8.09 15.04 14.43
CA ILE A 64 7.45 15.39 15.70
C ILE A 64 8.20 14.66 16.80
N TYR A 65 8.65 15.40 17.81
CA TYR A 65 9.39 14.90 18.95
C TYR A 65 8.58 15.08 20.24
N ASP A 66 8.67 14.09 21.12
CA ASP A 66 8.12 14.16 22.47
C ASP A 66 8.97 15.07 23.39
N THR A 67 8.52 15.20 24.63
CA THR A 67 9.19 16.02 25.67
C THR A 67 10.59 15.51 26.05
N ALA A 68 10.92 14.27 25.72
CA ALA A 68 12.24 13.66 25.91
C ALA A 68 13.13 13.77 24.67
N GLY A 69 12.64 14.36 23.58
CA GLY A 69 13.35 14.49 22.31
C GLY A 69 13.37 13.19 21.48
N LYS A 70 12.47 12.24 21.75
CA LYS A 70 12.29 11.04 20.92
C LYS A 70 11.31 11.35 19.80
N VAL A 71 11.66 10.96 18.57
CA VAL A 71 10.75 11.07 17.42
C VAL A 71 9.50 10.20 17.67
N MET A 72 8.34 10.85 17.66
CA MET A 72 7.02 10.23 17.74
C MET A 72 6.53 9.84 16.34
N SER A 73 6.70 10.74 15.36
CA SER A 73 6.26 10.52 13.99
C SER A 73 7.06 11.38 13.01
N THR A 74 7.19 10.88 11.79
CA THR A 74 7.72 11.63 10.64
C THR A 74 6.65 11.70 9.57
N ILE A 75 6.33 12.90 9.12
CA ILE A 75 5.40 13.18 8.04
C ILE A 75 6.21 13.54 6.80
N ASP A 76 6.09 12.71 5.78
CA ASP A 76 6.70 12.87 4.47
C ASP A 76 5.59 12.59 3.46
N GLY A 77 4.94 13.68 3.03
CA GLY A 77 3.64 13.67 2.37
C GLY A 77 3.74 13.75 0.85
N SER A 78 2.70 14.28 0.20
CA SER A 78 2.81 14.70 -1.20
C SER A 78 3.70 15.94 -1.29
N ALA A 79 4.48 16.09 -2.37
CA ALA A 79 5.40 17.23 -2.57
C ALA A 79 4.75 18.64 -2.58
N ARG A 80 3.41 18.70 -2.53
CA ARG A 80 2.58 19.90 -2.53
C ARG A 80 1.36 19.70 -1.65
N GLY A 81 0.87 20.79 -1.06
CA GLY A 81 -0.37 20.82 -0.28
C GLY A 81 -0.20 20.55 1.21
N PRO A 82 -1.33 20.40 1.94
CA PRO A 82 -1.33 20.20 3.38
C PRO A 82 -0.81 18.80 3.73
N ALA A 83 0.30 18.76 4.44
CA ALA A 83 0.77 17.59 5.18
C ALA A 83 0.39 17.77 6.65
N SER A 84 -0.50 16.93 7.16
CA SER A 84 -0.98 17.05 8.54
C SER A 84 -0.20 16.18 9.51
N PHE A 85 0.02 16.69 10.72
CA PHE A 85 0.50 15.93 11.87
C PHE A 85 -0.56 15.88 12.96
N GLN A 86 -0.63 14.74 13.64
CA GLN A 86 -1.46 14.59 14.84
C GLN A 86 -0.80 13.66 15.84
N PHE A 87 -0.98 13.93 17.12
CA PHE A 87 -0.56 13.03 18.19
C PHE A 87 -1.42 13.23 19.44
N SER A 88 -1.48 12.20 20.27
CA SER A 88 -1.95 12.30 21.64
C SER A 88 -0.75 12.27 22.57
N SER A 89 -0.82 13.09 23.61
CA SER A 89 0.15 13.18 24.70
C SER A 89 -0.49 12.70 25.98
N ASP A 90 0.30 12.12 26.90
CA ASP A 90 -0.16 11.78 28.25
C ASP A 90 0.53 12.63 29.33
N GLU A 91 1.62 13.30 28.95
CA GLU A 91 2.45 14.10 29.85
C GLU A 91 2.55 15.55 29.38
N PRO A 92 2.52 16.52 30.33
CA PRO A 92 2.74 17.91 30.02
C PRO A 92 4.18 18.16 29.58
N GLY A 93 4.37 19.12 28.67
CA GLY A 93 5.68 19.65 28.32
C GLY A 93 5.72 20.24 26.92
N THR A 94 6.93 20.54 26.48
CA THR A 94 7.21 21.09 25.16
C THR A 94 7.41 19.96 24.16
N TYR A 95 6.53 19.86 23.18
CA TYR A 95 6.70 19.00 22.01
C TYR A 95 7.32 19.82 20.89
N THR A 96 8.10 19.19 20.04
CA THR A 96 8.85 19.89 18.97
C THR A 96 8.43 19.38 17.60
N VAL A 97 8.21 20.29 16.66
CA VAL A 97 8.04 19.99 15.23
C VAL A 97 9.23 20.56 14.49
N GLU A 98 10.03 19.69 13.87
CA GLU A 98 11.15 20.04 13.02
C GLU A 98 10.73 19.89 11.56
N ILE A 99 10.93 20.92 10.76
CA ILE A 99 10.59 20.94 9.33
C ILE A 99 11.89 21.07 8.54
N SER A 100 12.12 20.12 7.65
CA SER A 100 13.25 20.11 6.72
C SER A 100 12.78 19.87 5.29
N SER A 101 13.65 20.10 4.31
CA SER A 101 13.31 19.90 2.90
C SER A 101 13.57 18.46 2.47
N PHE A 102 12.66 17.91 1.67
CA PHE A 102 12.89 16.63 1.00
C PHE A 102 13.98 16.78 -0.08
N GLU A 103 14.96 15.89 -0.09
CA GLU A 103 16.10 15.87 -1.02
C GLU A 103 16.86 17.20 -1.18
N GLY A 104 16.86 18.06 -0.15
CA GLY A 104 17.55 19.34 -0.18
C GLY A 104 16.90 20.37 -1.13
N ALA A 105 15.60 20.24 -1.40
CA ALA A 105 14.85 21.21 -2.17
C ALA A 105 14.78 22.58 -1.46
N GLU A 106 14.57 23.65 -2.23
CA GLU A 106 14.40 25.00 -1.69
C GLU A 106 13.00 25.53 -1.99
N GLY A 107 12.43 26.27 -1.04
CA GLY A 107 11.15 26.94 -1.23
C GLY A 107 10.43 27.27 0.07
N GLU A 108 9.15 27.55 -0.05
CA GLU A 108 8.29 28.14 0.98
C GLU A 108 7.24 27.14 1.45
N TYR A 109 6.90 27.23 2.73
CA TYR A 109 5.82 26.48 3.36
C TYR A 109 5.13 27.36 4.42
N GLU A 110 3.97 26.92 4.88
CA GLU A 110 3.29 27.48 6.06
C GLU A 110 3.00 26.37 7.06
N ILE A 111 3.19 26.63 8.36
CA ILE A 111 2.76 25.72 9.43
C ILE A 111 1.70 26.38 10.29
N GLU A 112 0.67 25.60 10.64
CA GLU A 112 -0.39 26.01 11.56
C GLU A 112 -0.66 24.92 12.59
N LEU A 113 -0.69 25.30 13.87
CA LEU A 113 -1.30 24.50 14.91
C LEU A 113 -2.82 24.75 14.87
N VAL A 114 -3.59 23.74 14.47
CA VAL A 114 -5.03 23.90 14.25
C VAL A 114 -5.80 23.67 15.55
N THR A 115 -5.46 22.63 16.32
CA THR A 115 -6.02 22.42 17.66
C THR A 115 -5.02 21.78 18.61
N ALA A 116 -5.17 22.10 19.89
CA ALA A 116 -4.58 21.41 21.02
C ALA A 116 -5.61 21.40 22.15
N GLU A 117 -6.21 20.25 22.42
CA GLU A 117 -7.33 20.07 23.34
C GLU A 117 -7.15 18.82 24.21
N PRO A 118 -7.79 18.73 25.39
CA PRO A 118 -7.67 17.54 26.23
C PRO A 118 -8.02 16.27 25.45
N ASN A 119 -7.30 15.17 25.66
CA ASN A 119 -7.64 13.88 25.07
C ASN A 119 -9.07 13.50 25.45
N ALA A 120 -9.83 13.02 24.46
CA ALA A 120 -11.19 12.57 24.69
C ALA A 120 -11.22 11.30 25.57
N GLU A 121 -12.11 11.29 26.56
CA GLU A 121 -12.38 10.10 27.38
C GLU A 121 -13.49 9.23 26.78
N ASP A 122 -14.44 9.82 26.06
CA ASP A 122 -15.47 9.06 25.33
C ASP A 122 -14.94 8.62 23.96
N PRO A 123 -15.12 7.35 23.57
CA PRO A 123 -14.67 6.85 22.27
C PRO A 123 -15.22 7.64 21.07
N SER A 124 -16.45 8.16 21.16
CA SER A 124 -17.06 8.94 20.07
C SER A 124 -16.37 10.28 19.88
N ASP A 125 -16.05 10.95 21.00
CA ASP A 125 -15.31 12.22 20.99
C ASP A 125 -13.86 12.01 20.53
N LEU A 126 -13.26 10.85 20.84
CA LEU A 126 -11.95 10.46 20.31
C LEU A 126 -11.98 10.32 18.79
N VAL A 127 -13.04 9.75 18.22
CA VAL A 127 -13.19 9.71 16.75
C VAL A 127 -13.29 11.11 16.18
N ASP A 128 -14.03 12.01 16.84
CA ASP A 128 -14.10 13.41 16.42
C ASP A 128 -12.71 14.08 16.42
N GLN A 129 -11.87 13.79 17.41
CA GLN A 129 -10.48 14.27 17.47
C GLN A 129 -9.65 13.76 16.30
N VAL A 130 -9.56 12.44 16.10
CA VAL A 130 -8.72 11.88 15.03
C VAL A 130 -9.26 12.16 13.62
N MET A 131 -10.51 12.60 13.50
CA MET A 131 -11.14 13.04 12.25
C MET A 131 -11.07 14.55 12.01
N THR A 132 -10.40 15.32 12.87
CA THR A 132 -10.13 16.76 12.67
C THR A 132 -9.66 17.11 11.25
N PRO A 133 -8.75 16.35 10.58
CA PRO A 133 -8.33 16.65 9.21
C PRO A 133 -9.48 16.69 8.18
N PHE A 134 -10.63 16.10 8.51
CA PHE A 134 -11.80 15.97 7.65
C PHE A 134 -12.98 16.83 8.10
N THR A 135 -12.80 17.80 9.01
CA THR A 135 -13.90 18.64 9.51
C THR A 135 -14.19 19.89 8.67
N GLY A 136 -13.35 20.19 7.68
CA GLY A 136 -13.52 21.33 6.78
C GLY A 136 -14.67 21.17 5.76
N ASN A 137 -15.12 22.29 5.19
CA ASN A 137 -16.14 22.30 4.13
C ASN A 137 -15.57 22.12 2.72
N ASP A 138 -14.25 22.10 2.59
CA ASP A 138 -13.48 22.05 1.35
C ASP A 138 -12.61 20.79 1.24
N VAL A 139 -12.81 19.83 2.15
CA VAL A 139 -12.08 18.55 2.19
C VAL A 139 -13.00 17.38 1.82
N PRO A 140 -12.52 16.42 1.01
CA PRO A 140 -13.24 15.18 0.75
C PRO A 140 -13.50 14.42 2.05
N GLY A 141 -14.67 13.80 2.13
CA GLY A 141 -15.16 13.22 3.36
C GLY A 141 -14.71 11.79 3.65
N VAL A 142 -14.93 11.40 4.90
CA VAL A 142 -14.71 10.06 5.46
C VAL A 142 -15.97 9.62 6.20
N SER A 143 -16.35 8.35 6.07
CA SER A 143 -17.44 7.72 6.84
C SER A 143 -16.84 6.64 7.72
N VAL A 144 -17.18 6.67 9.01
CA VAL A 144 -16.68 5.74 10.05
C VAL A 144 -17.87 5.03 10.67
N MET A 145 -17.75 3.72 10.90
CA MET A 145 -18.73 2.91 11.63
C MET A 145 -18.05 1.89 12.53
N VAL A 146 -18.52 1.81 13.77
CA VAL A 146 -18.10 0.84 14.78
C VAL A 146 -19.29 -0.03 15.15
N LEU A 147 -19.10 -1.34 14.97
CA LEU A 147 -19.99 -2.38 15.43
C LEU A 147 -19.39 -2.97 16.71
N LYS A 148 -20.15 -3.01 17.80
CA LYS A 148 -19.73 -3.62 19.07
C LYS A 148 -20.80 -4.60 19.53
N GLU A 149 -20.39 -5.85 19.77
CA GLU A 149 -21.28 -6.93 20.24
C GLU A 149 -22.58 -7.07 19.41
N GLY A 150 -22.46 -6.88 18.10
CA GLY A 150 -23.57 -6.98 17.16
C GLY A 150 -24.41 -5.72 16.95
N ASP A 151 -24.15 -4.63 17.68
CA ASP A 151 -24.86 -3.35 17.56
C ASP A 151 -23.96 -2.26 16.97
N ILE A 152 -24.54 -1.36 16.15
CA ILE A 152 -23.82 -0.17 15.67
C ILE A 152 -23.78 0.83 16.82
N VAL A 153 -22.61 0.99 17.45
CA VAL A 153 -22.41 1.92 18.58
C VAL A 153 -21.94 3.30 18.13
N PHE A 154 -21.39 3.39 16.92
CA PHE A 154 -20.97 4.64 16.31
C PHE A 154 -21.12 4.58 14.78
N ALA A 155 -21.66 5.63 14.18
CA ALA A 155 -21.66 5.83 12.73
C ALA A 155 -21.74 7.32 12.42
N LYS A 156 -20.75 7.86 11.72
CA LYS A 156 -20.66 9.31 11.43
C LYS A 156 -19.87 9.58 10.15
N GLY A 157 -20.29 10.59 9.40
CA GLY A 157 -19.52 11.16 8.30
C GLY A 157 -18.84 12.47 8.69
N TYR A 158 -17.67 12.70 8.10
CA TYR A 158 -16.85 13.90 8.23
C TYR A 158 -16.55 14.44 6.83
N GLY A 159 -16.49 15.75 6.66
CA GLY A 159 -16.12 16.41 5.40
C GLY A 159 -17.22 16.32 4.35
N MET A 160 -16.84 16.40 3.07
CA MET A 160 -17.80 16.48 1.97
C MET A 160 -17.82 15.22 1.10
N SER A 161 -19.02 14.71 0.84
CA SER A 161 -19.24 13.70 -0.21
C SER A 161 -19.24 14.31 -1.61
N ASN A 162 -19.49 15.63 -1.71
CA ASN A 162 -19.38 16.40 -2.94
C ASN A 162 -18.93 17.84 -2.67
N LEU A 163 -17.70 18.18 -3.08
CA LEU A 163 -17.11 19.51 -2.96
C LEU A 163 -17.70 20.54 -3.91
N THR A 164 -18.28 20.13 -5.05
CA THR A 164 -18.86 21.08 -6.02
C THR A 164 -20.18 21.66 -5.54
N TYR A 165 -20.91 20.89 -4.72
CA TYR A 165 -22.27 21.22 -4.29
C TYR A 165 -22.41 21.32 -2.77
N ASP A 166 -21.30 21.36 -2.04
CA ASP A 166 -21.26 21.42 -0.58
C ASP A 166 -22.15 20.36 0.09
N ILE A 167 -22.10 19.13 -0.44
CA ILE A 167 -22.89 18.01 0.11
C ILE A 167 -22.03 17.32 1.17
N PRO A 168 -22.46 17.32 2.45
CA PRO A 168 -21.71 16.68 3.52
C PRO A 168 -21.65 15.17 3.33
N MET A 169 -20.62 14.56 3.91
CA MET A 169 -20.52 13.13 4.09
C MET A 169 -21.36 12.69 5.28
N ASP A 170 -22.03 11.55 5.17
CA ASP A 170 -22.75 10.90 6.27
C ASP A 170 -22.58 9.37 6.22
N GLU A 171 -23.16 8.65 7.19
CA GLU A 171 -23.14 7.19 7.26
C GLU A 171 -23.98 6.49 6.18
N ASN A 172 -24.81 7.25 5.45
CA ASN A 172 -25.66 6.79 4.36
C ASN A 172 -25.08 7.10 2.96
N THR A 173 -23.94 7.76 2.90
CA THR A 173 -23.27 8.09 1.64
C THR A 173 -22.61 6.83 1.09
N GLY A 174 -22.94 6.48 -0.16
CA GLY A 174 -22.36 5.36 -0.87
C GLY A 174 -20.92 5.66 -1.31
N MET A 175 -20.01 4.73 -1.11
CA MET A 175 -18.62 4.83 -1.57
C MET A 175 -18.16 3.53 -2.22
N SER A 176 -17.27 3.64 -3.21
CA SER A 176 -16.55 2.45 -3.71
C SER A 176 -15.68 1.89 -2.59
N ILE A 177 -15.84 0.61 -2.28
CA ILE A 177 -15.02 -0.05 -1.25
C ILE A 177 -13.81 -0.77 -1.85
N ALA A 178 -13.55 -0.54 -3.14
CA ALA A 178 -12.39 -1.07 -3.84
C ALA A 178 -12.24 -2.59 -3.61
N SER A 179 -11.04 -3.03 -3.22
CA SER A 179 -10.72 -4.44 -2.99
C SER A 179 -11.47 -5.12 -1.84
N VAL A 180 -12.13 -4.38 -0.94
CA VAL A 180 -13.06 -4.97 0.05
C VAL A 180 -14.21 -5.71 -0.64
N SER A 181 -14.49 -5.40 -1.92
CA SER A 181 -15.44 -6.11 -2.79
C SER A 181 -15.15 -7.62 -2.94
N LYS A 182 -13.90 -8.06 -2.77
CA LYS A 182 -13.47 -9.44 -3.04
C LYS A 182 -14.17 -10.48 -2.17
N GLN A 183 -14.50 -10.15 -0.93
CA GLN A 183 -15.21 -11.07 -0.04
C GLN A 183 -16.63 -11.37 -0.55
N PHE A 184 -17.26 -10.41 -1.23
CA PHE A 184 -18.56 -10.63 -1.87
C PHE A 184 -18.43 -11.55 -3.09
N THR A 185 -17.33 -11.45 -3.85
CA THR A 185 -17.01 -12.38 -4.94
C THR A 185 -16.75 -13.79 -4.43
N GLY A 186 -16.01 -13.93 -3.31
CA GLY A 186 -15.84 -15.21 -2.62
C GLY A 186 -17.17 -15.83 -2.23
N MET A 187 -18.06 -15.05 -1.62
CA MET A 187 -19.42 -15.49 -1.30
C MET A 187 -20.24 -15.89 -2.53
N ALA A 188 -20.17 -15.10 -3.62
CA ALA A 188 -20.88 -15.41 -4.85
C ALA A 188 -20.48 -16.78 -5.43
N VAL A 189 -19.17 -17.09 -5.41
CA VAL A 189 -18.65 -18.41 -5.83
C VAL A 189 -19.09 -19.49 -4.85
N MET A 190 -19.01 -19.27 -3.54
CA MET A 190 -19.45 -20.26 -2.56
C MET A 190 -20.95 -20.58 -2.65
N LEU A 191 -21.79 -19.60 -3.02
CA LEU A 191 -23.20 -19.85 -3.31
C LEU A 191 -23.40 -20.76 -4.52
N MET A 192 -22.56 -20.63 -5.56
CA MET A 192 -22.59 -21.54 -6.72
C MET A 192 -22.11 -22.95 -6.36
N VAL A 193 -21.09 -23.04 -5.49
CA VAL A 193 -20.60 -24.31 -4.97
C VAL A 193 -21.68 -25.02 -4.15
N ALA A 194 -22.38 -24.29 -3.29
CA ALA A 194 -23.50 -24.84 -2.50
C ALA A 194 -24.69 -25.30 -3.36
N GLU A 195 -24.77 -24.84 -4.61
CA GLU A 195 -25.79 -25.26 -5.60
C GLU A 195 -25.31 -26.37 -6.53
N ASP A 196 -24.13 -26.97 -6.28
CA ASP A 196 -23.48 -27.95 -7.15
C ASP A 196 -23.26 -27.44 -8.60
N LYS A 197 -23.15 -26.11 -8.77
CA LYS A 197 -22.93 -25.46 -10.08
C LYS A 197 -21.47 -25.13 -10.36
N MET A 198 -20.67 -25.05 -9.31
CA MET A 198 -19.22 -24.84 -9.38
C MET A 198 -18.52 -25.75 -8.37
N ASP A 199 -17.25 -26.04 -8.61
CA ASP A 199 -16.37 -26.75 -7.69
C ASP A 199 -15.10 -25.91 -7.46
N LEU A 200 -14.70 -25.79 -6.19
CA LEU A 200 -13.51 -25.04 -5.81
C LEU A 200 -12.23 -25.63 -6.40
N ASP A 201 -12.19 -26.94 -6.61
CA ASP A 201 -11.02 -27.67 -7.07
C ASP A 201 -11.05 -27.95 -8.58
N GLU A 202 -12.05 -27.41 -9.29
CA GLU A 202 -12.15 -27.48 -10.73
C GLU A 202 -11.39 -26.35 -11.43
N ASP A 203 -10.82 -26.65 -12.59
CA ASP A 203 -10.14 -25.68 -13.46
C ASP A 203 -11.12 -24.58 -13.90
N ILE A 204 -10.70 -23.32 -13.78
CA ILE A 204 -11.45 -22.16 -14.29
C ILE A 204 -11.86 -22.31 -15.76
N ARG A 205 -11.11 -23.07 -16.56
CA ARG A 205 -11.41 -23.36 -17.97
C ARG A 205 -12.69 -24.17 -18.17
N THR A 206 -13.21 -24.86 -17.15
CA THR A 206 -14.56 -25.43 -17.23
C THR A 206 -15.61 -24.33 -17.44
N TYR A 207 -15.43 -23.18 -16.80
CA TYR A 207 -16.39 -22.07 -16.83
C TYR A 207 -16.04 -21.01 -17.88
N ILE A 208 -14.76 -20.90 -18.25
CA ILE A 208 -14.23 -19.99 -19.28
C ILE A 208 -13.29 -20.77 -20.23
N PRO A 209 -13.84 -21.58 -21.16
CA PRO A 209 -13.07 -22.55 -21.95
C PRO A 209 -12.08 -21.92 -22.94
N GLU A 210 -12.22 -20.64 -23.25
CA GLU A 210 -11.31 -19.92 -24.14
C GLU A 210 -10.04 -19.39 -23.46
N LEU A 211 -9.84 -19.59 -22.14
CA LEU A 211 -8.59 -19.24 -21.48
C LEU A 211 -7.45 -20.17 -21.93
N GLN A 212 -6.23 -19.62 -21.93
CA GLN A 212 -5.01 -20.33 -22.30
C GLN A 212 -4.81 -21.61 -21.46
N ASP A 213 -4.41 -22.69 -22.11
CA ASP A 213 -3.99 -23.92 -21.46
C ASP A 213 -2.51 -23.83 -21.08
N PHE A 214 -2.23 -23.78 -19.78
CA PHE A 214 -0.85 -23.78 -19.26
C PHE A 214 -0.32 -25.20 -18.97
N GLY A 215 -1.10 -26.25 -19.29
CA GLY A 215 -0.74 -27.65 -19.03
C GLY A 215 -0.93 -28.09 -17.57
N THR A 216 -1.35 -27.19 -16.69
CA THR A 216 -1.69 -27.44 -15.29
C THR A 216 -3.01 -26.75 -14.93
N PRO A 217 -3.92 -27.40 -14.18
CA PRO A 217 -5.19 -26.78 -13.78
C PRO A 217 -4.99 -25.56 -12.87
N ILE A 218 -5.72 -24.47 -13.15
CA ILE A 218 -5.83 -23.32 -12.24
C ILE A 218 -7.22 -23.36 -11.62
N THR A 219 -7.30 -23.75 -10.35
CA THR A 219 -8.59 -23.98 -9.68
C THR A 219 -9.26 -22.69 -9.21
N LEU A 220 -10.58 -22.71 -8.99
CA LEU A 220 -11.27 -21.57 -8.36
C LEU A 220 -10.70 -21.25 -6.96
N ARG A 221 -10.24 -22.28 -6.22
CA ARG A 221 -9.53 -22.13 -4.95
C ARG A 221 -8.24 -21.32 -5.13
N ASN A 222 -7.42 -21.65 -6.14
CA ASN A 222 -6.20 -20.90 -6.44
C ASN A 222 -6.47 -19.44 -6.79
N MET A 223 -7.61 -19.16 -7.43
CA MET A 223 -8.01 -17.81 -7.78
C MET A 223 -8.44 -17.02 -6.53
N LEU A 224 -9.30 -17.61 -5.69
CA LEU A 224 -9.85 -16.97 -4.50
C LEU A 224 -8.81 -16.70 -3.40
N ASN A 225 -7.76 -17.51 -3.33
CA ASN A 225 -6.69 -17.37 -2.33
C ASN A 225 -5.39 -16.76 -2.88
N HIS A 226 -5.42 -16.18 -4.09
CA HIS A 226 -4.29 -15.51 -4.74
C HIS A 226 -3.06 -16.40 -5.01
N THR A 227 -3.26 -17.65 -5.43
CA THR A 227 -2.16 -18.58 -5.76
C THR A 227 -2.23 -19.11 -7.20
N SER A 228 -2.71 -18.32 -8.16
CA SER A 228 -2.98 -18.80 -9.53
C SER A 228 -1.76 -18.81 -10.47
N GLY A 229 -0.87 -17.83 -10.34
CA GLY A 229 0.23 -17.59 -11.28
C GLY A 229 -0.16 -16.76 -12.52
N TYR A 230 -1.38 -16.21 -12.61
CA TYR A 230 -1.74 -15.26 -13.68
C TYR A 230 -1.04 -13.91 -13.54
N ARG A 231 -0.96 -13.13 -14.64
CA ARG A 231 -0.58 -11.71 -14.59
C ARG A 231 -1.52 -10.93 -13.67
N GLU A 232 -0.98 -10.02 -12.88
CA GLU A 232 -1.76 -9.09 -12.06
C GLU A 232 -2.13 -7.88 -12.94
N ILE A 233 -3.41 -7.70 -13.28
CA ILE A 233 -3.86 -6.75 -14.31
C ILE A 233 -3.47 -5.29 -14.03
N PHE A 234 -3.51 -4.83 -12.78
CA PHE A 234 -3.19 -3.44 -12.41
C PHE A 234 -1.69 -3.17 -12.29
N ASN A 235 -0.87 -4.21 -12.22
CA ASN A 235 0.58 -4.13 -12.33
C ASN A 235 1.06 -4.43 -13.77
N PHE A 236 0.26 -5.12 -14.57
CA PHE A 236 0.60 -5.53 -15.94
C PHE A 236 0.25 -4.46 -16.96
N LEU A 237 -0.98 -3.93 -16.96
CA LEU A 237 -1.40 -2.92 -17.94
C LEU A 237 -0.57 -1.62 -17.92
N PRO A 238 -0.12 -1.10 -16.76
CA PRO A 238 0.76 0.08 -16.74
C PRO A 238 2.09 -0.12 -17.47
N MET A 239 2.56 -1.36 -17.66
CA MET A 239 3.72 -1.64 -18.52
C MET A 239 3.48 -1.29 -19.99
N SER A 240 2.23 -1.15 -20.45
CA SER A 240 1.93 -0.60 -21.77
C SER A 240 1.76 0.92 -21.77
N GLY A 241 1.96 1.58 -20.63
CA GLY A 241 1.70 3.01 -20.42
C GLY A 241 0.24 3.37 -20.15
N ARG A 242 -0.60 2.39 -19.79
CA ARG A 242 -1.95 2.69 -19.29
C ARG A 242 -1.89 3.30 -17.90
N ILE A 243 -2.82 4.20 -17.63
CA ILE A 243 -2.99 4.86 -16.33
C ILE A 243 -4.33 4.48 -15.70
N ASN A 244 -4.50 4.75 -14.40
CA ASN A 244 -5.71 4.38 -13.67
C ASN A 244 -7.00 5.04 -14.22
N ALA A 245 -6.87 6.15 -14.96
CA ALA A 245 -8.00 6.81 -15.62
C ALA A 245 -8.47 6.09 -16.89
N ASP A 246 -7.68 5.16 -17.42
CA ASP A 246 -8.05 4.37 -18.60
C ASP A 246 -9.10 3.31 -18.24
N ARG A 247 -10.04 3.08 -19.17
CA ARG A 247 -11.06 2.05 -18.99
C ARG A 247 -10.41 0.66 -18.94
N THR A 248 -10.71 -0.09 -17.89
CA THR A 248 -10.31 -1.50 -17.74
C THR A 248 -11.56 -2.36 -17.82
N ARG A 249 -11.83 -2.91 -19.01
CA ARG A 249 -13.05 -3.70 -19.24
C ARG A 249 -12.97 -5.03 -18.51
N ASN A 250 -14.11 -5.55 -18.06
CA ASN A 250 -14.12 -6.82 -17.35
C ASN A 250 -13.83 -8.06 -18.23
N GLU A 251 -13.83 -7.91 -19.56
CA GLU A 251 -13.34 -8.93 -20.49
C GLU A 251 -11.82 -8.90 -20.67
N GLU A 252 -11.14 -7.83 -20.27
CA GLU A 252 -9.69 -7.67 -20.43
C GLU A 252 -8.84 -8.78 -19.80
N PRO A 253 -9.17 -9.30 -18.60
CA PRO A 253 -8.53 -10.48 -18.03
C PRO A 253 -8.49 -11.69 -18.96
N ILE A 254 -9.53 -11.92 -19.77
CA ILE A 254 -9.57 -13.05 -20.72
C ILE A 254 -8.49 -12.85 -21.78
N TYR A 255 -8.38 -11.64 -22.35
CA TYR A 255 -7.38 -11.35 -23.38
C TYR A 255 -5.96 -11.39 -22.84
N ILE A 256 -5.75 -10.93 -21.60
CA ILE A 256 -4.45 -11.01 -20.92
C ILE A 256 -4.04 -12.47 -20.73
N VAL A 257 -4.92 -13.30 -20.15
CA VAL A 257 -4.61 -14.72 -19.90
C VAL A 257 -4.43 -15.49 -21.22
N GLN A 258 -5.19 -15.18 -22.26
CA GLN A 258 -5.03 -15.78 -23.59
C GLN A 258 -3.65 -15.51 -24.22
N ARG A 259 -3.02 -14.37 -23.91
CA ARG A 259 -1.71 -14.00 -24.45
C ARG A 259 -0.57 -14.31 -23.49
N GLN A 260 -0.85 -14.58 -22.22
CA GLN A 260 0.17 -14.91 -21.23
C GLN A 260 0.90 -16.18 -21.66
N ALA A 261 2.22 -16.09 -21.88
CA ALA A 261 3.00 -17.19 -22.44
C ALA A 261 3.25 -18.31 -21.42
N ALA A 262 3.42 -17.93 -20.15
CA ALA A 262 3.67 -18.86 -19.05
C ALA A 262 3.14 -18.29 -17.71
N LEU A 263 2.84 -19.18 -16.76
CA LEU A 263 2.50 -18.79 -15.40
C LEU A 263 3.72 -18.19 -14.67
N GLN A 264 3.45 -17.25 -13.76
CA GLN A 264 4.48 -16.58 -12.95
C GLN A 264 5.01 -17.46 -11.81
N ASN A 265 4.28 -18.54 -11.52
CA ASN A 265 4.57 -19.57 -10.53
C ASN A 265 3.62 -20.76 -10.78
N GLU A 266 3.95 -21.93 -10.23
CA GLU A 266 3.02 -23.07 -10.22
C GLU A 266 1.78 -22.74 -9.38
N PRO A 267 0.56 -23.18 -9.79
CA PRO A 267 -0.63 -22.96 -9.00
C PRO A 267 -0.50 -23.55 -7.59
N GLY A 268 -0.83 -22.75 -6.57
CA GLY A 268 -0.72 -23.12 -5.16
C GLY A 268 0.67 -22.97 -4.55
N SER A 269 1.73 -22.70 -5.33
CA SER A 269 3.09 -22.65 -4.79
C SER A 269 3.48 -21.32 -4.15
N LEU A 270 2.75 -20.25 -4.44
CA LEU A 270 3.07 -18.90 -3.99
C LEU A 270 1.81 -18.06 -3.87
N TYR A 271 1.72 -17.29 -2.78
CA TYR A 271 0.76 -16.21 -2.65
C TYR A 271 1.21 -14.96 -3.43
N SER A 272 0.38 -14.49 -4.35
CA SER A 272 0.58 -13.25 -5.11
C SER A 272 -0.77 -12.60 -5.38
N TYR A 273 -1.06 -11.52 -4.64
CA TYR A 273 -2.33 -10.79 -4.73
C TYR A 273 -2.66 -10.42 -6.17
N ASN A 274 -3.84 -10.83 -6.67
CA ASN A 274 -4.15 -10.81 -8.09
C ASN A 274 -5.61 -10.42 -8.41
N ASN A 275 -5.82 -9.24 -9.00
CA ASN A 275 -7.16 -8.75 -9.36
C ASN A 275 -7.73 -9.45 -10.61
N THR A 276 -6.88 -9.90 -11.55
CA THR A 276 -7.29 -10.66 -12.74
C THR A 276 -8.13 -11.87 -12.35
N THR A 277 -7.75 -12.57 -11.29
CA THR A 277 -8.48 -13.74 -10.80
C THR A 277 -9.91 -13.40 -10.35
N PHE A 278 -10.09 -12.34 -9.57
CA PHE A 278 -11.40 -11.94 -9.06
C PHE A 278 -12.33 -11.40 -10.14
N MET A 279 -11.79 -10.73 -11.15
CA MET A 279 -12.55 -10.33 -12.34
C MET A 279 -13.02 -11.57 -13.14
N LEU A 280 -12.13 -12.55 -13.36
CA LEU A 280 -12.49 -13.81 -14.02
C LEU A 280 -13.52 -14.62 -13.23
N LEU A 281 -13.44 -14.64 -11.89
CA LEU A 281 -14.44 -15.31 -11.04
C LEU A 281 -15.83 -14.68 -11.21
N ALA A 282 -15.93 -13.36 -11.29
CA ALA A 282 -17.20 -12.69 -11.59
C ALA A 282 -17.74 -13.12 -12.96
N ARG A 283 -16.89 -13.15 -13.99
CA ARG A 283 -17.28 -13.64 -15.34
C ARG A 283 -17.73 -15.10 -15.34
N ALA A 284 -17.07 -15.96 -14.55
CA ALA A 284 -17.47 -17.36 -14.41
C ALA A 284 -18.88 -17.47 -13.79
N VAL A 285 -19.15 -16.70 -12.72
CA VAL A 285 -20.47 -16.68 -12.07
C VAL A 285 -21.55 -16.20 -13.03
N GLU A 286 -21.29 -15.16 -13.84
CA GLU A 286 -22.24 -14.69 -14.86
C GLU A 286 -22.56 -15.77 -15.90
N ARG A 287 -21.54 -16.49 -16.38
CA ARG A 287 -21.72 -17.56 -17.37
C ARG A 287 -22.53 -18.73 -16.82
N VAL A 288 -22.25 -19.15 -15.59
CA VAL A 288 -22.92 -20.29 -14.95
C VAL A 288 -24.33 -19.93 -14.48
N SER A 289 -24.54 -18.71 -13.97
CA SER A 289 -25.87 -18.24 -13.55
C SER A 289 -26.79 -17.88 -14.71
N GLY A 290 -26.23 -17.37 -15.81
CA GLY A 290 -26.98 -16.67 -16.85
C GLY A 290 -27.47 -15.27 -16.46
N GLN A 291 -27.01 -14.73 -15.33
CA GLN A 291 -27.35 -13.39 -14.83
C GLN A 291 -26.13 -12.46 -14.99
N ASP A 292 -26.36 -11.17 -15.23
CA ASP A 292 -25.28 -10.18 -15.12
C ASP A 292 -24.83 -10.03 -13.66
N TRP A 293 -23.58 -9.64 -13.46
CA TRP A 293 -22.94 -9.61 -12.15
C TRP A 293 -23.68 -8.72 -11.16
N LYS A 294 -24.11 -7.53 -11.58
CA LYS A 294 -24.85 -6.60 -10.72
C LYS A 294 -26.16 -7.22 -10.22
N THR A 295 -26.96 -7.79 -11.14
CA THR A 295 -28.22 -8.46 -10.80
C THR A 295 -27.99 -9.65 -9.88
N TYR A 296 -26.99 -10.50 -10.16
CA TYR A 296 -26.67 -11.63 -9.31
C TYR A 296 -26.34 -11.20 -7.88
N MET A 297 -25.46 -10.21 -7.71
CA MET A 297 -25.06 -9.71 -6.38
C MET A 297 -26.24 -9.11 -5.61
N GLU A 298 -27.09 -8.32 -6.30
CA GLU A 298 -28.31 -7.75 -5.70
C GLU A 298 -29.27 -8.83 -5.20
N GLU A 299 -29.58 -9.84 -6.02
CA GLU A 299 -30.58 -10.86 -5.69
C GLU A 299 -30.08 -11.88 -4.69
N ARG A 300 -28.81 -12.27 -4.78
CA ARG A 300 -28.25 -13.40 -4.06
C ARG A 300 -27.59 -13.01 -2.74
N ILE A 301 -27.15 -11.75 -2.60
CA ILE A 301 -26.40 -11.30 -1.44
C ILE A 301 -27.03 -10.04 -0.82
N PHE A 302 -27.15 -8.94 -1.56
CA PHE A 302 -27.51 -7.65 -0.96
C PHE A 302 -28.97 -7.61 -0.47
N LYS A 303 -29.95 -8.00 -1.29
CA LYS A 303 -31.37 -8.04 -0.89
C LYS A 303 -31.64 -9.00 0.28
N PRO A 304 -31.11 -10.25 0.28
CA PRO A 304 -31.25 -11.14 1.44
C PRO A 304 -30.73 -10.55 2.75
N LEU A 305 -29.66 -9.76 2.71
CA LEU A 305 -29.08 -9.08 3.87
C LEU A 305 -29.77 -7.73 4.20
N GLY A 306 -30.65 -7.24 3.32
CA GLY A 306 -31.28 -5.92 3.47
C GLY A 306 -30.32 -4.76 3.22
N MET A 307 -29.25 -4.98 2.44
CA MET A 307 -28.29 -3.97 1.99
C MET A 307 -28.88 -3.17 0.82
N ASN A 308 -29.86 -2.31 1.11
CA ASN A 308 -30.70 -1.64 0.10
C ASN A 308 -30.02 -0.45 -0.59
N ASN A 309 -28.93 0.07 -0.02
CA ASN A 309 -28.10 1.15 -0.57
C ASN A 309 -26.76 0.61 -1.07
N THR A 310 -26.71 -0.68 -1.42
CA THR A 310 -25.53 -1.35 -1.94
C THR A 310 -25.77 -1.82 -3.37
N THR A 311 -24.82 -1.54 -4.25
CA THR A 311 -24.86 -1.93 -5.66
C THR A 311 -23.47 -2.29 -6.16
N VAL A 312 -23.39 -2.98 -7.30
CA VAL A 312 -22.15 -3.03 -8.08
C VAL A 312 -22.16 -1.91 -9.12
N LYS A 313 -21.10 -1.10 -9.13
CA LYS A 313 -20.76 -0.18 -10.21
C LYS A 313 -20.13 -1.01 -11.32
N VAL A 314 -20.67 -0.92 -12.53
CA VAL A 314 -20.23 -1.72 -13.70
C VAL A 314 -19.75 -0.86 -14.86
N ASP A 315 -19.94 0.46 -14.80
CA ASP A 315 -19.51 1.43 -15.80
C ASP A 315 -19.08 2.75 -15.12
N GLN A 316 -18.12 3.47 -15.73
CA GLN A 316 -17.57 4.71 -15.18
C GLN A 316 -18.54 5.87 -15.13
N GLY A 317 -19.41 5.97 -16.13
CA GLY A 317 -20.47 6.98 -16.18
C GLY A 317 -21.74 6.58 -15.42
N GLN A 318 -21.78 5.41 -14.77
CA GLN A 318 -22.95 4.98 -14.02
C GLN A 318 -23.24 5.94 -12.87
N VAL A 319 -24.44 6.53 -12.89
CA VAL A 319 -24.95 7.34 -11.78
C VAL A 319 -25.48 6.42 -10.69
N ILE A 320 -24.92 6.54 -9.49
CA ILE A 320 -25.38 5.85 -8.29
C ILE A 320 -25.91 6.92 -7.33
N GLN A 321 -27.21 6.89 -7.06
CA GLN A 321 -27.84 7.87 -6.18
C GLN A 321 -27.29 7.73 -4.75
N GLY A 322 -26.95 8.86 -4.13
CA GLY A 322 -26.39 8.88 -2.78
C GLY A 322 -24.90 8.50 -2.70
N SER A 323 -24.23 8.28 -3.83
CA SER A 323 -22.78 8.02 -3.84
C SER A 323 -21.97 9.32 -3.80
N SER A 324 -20.83 9.28 -3.12
CA SER A 324 -19.82 10.34 -3.15
C SER A 324 -19.21 10.53 -4.53
N GLN A 325 -18.64 11.71 -4.76
CA GLN A 325 -17.59 11.91 -5.74
C GLN A 325 -16.23 11.56 -5.15
N GLY A 326 -15.31 11.13 -6.01
CA GLY A 326 -13.93 10.83 -5.62
C GLY A 326 -12.99 11.97 -5.98
N TYR A 327 -12.00 12.22 -5.13
CA TYR A 327 -11.08 13.35 -5.26
C TYR A 327 -9.62 12.94 -5.10
N GLN A 328 -8.73 13.71 -5.72
CA GLN A 328 -7.28 13.69 -5.48
C GLN A 328 -6.79 15.12 -5.25
N PHE A 329 -5.79 15.28 -4.39
CA PHE A 329 -5.19 16.60 -4.21
C PHE A 329 -4.50 17.05 -5.50
N ALA A 330 -4.70 18.30 -5.90
CA ALA A 330 -4.11 18.89 -7.11
C ALA A 330 -2.73 19.49 -6.83
N GLU A 331 -1.80 19.44 -7.78
CA GLU A 331 -0.47 20.04 -7.62
C GLU A 331 -0.54 21.56 -7.38
N GLU A 332 -1.53 22.24 -7.98
CA GLU A 332 -1.76 23.68 -7.82
C GLU A 332 -2.54 24.04 -6.53
N GLY A 333 -2.86 23.05 -5.69
CA GLY A 333 -3.66 23.19 -4.48
C GLY A 333 -5.15 22.88 -4.69
N GLY A 334 -5.82 22.44 -3.62
CA GLY A 334 -7.22 22.01 -3.66
C GLY A 334 -7.38 20.58 -4.19
N TYR A 335 -8.57 20.27 -4.74
CA TYR A 335 -8.91 18.90 -5.16
C TYR A 335 -9.41 18.83 -6.60
N ASN A 336 -8.88 17.86 -7.33
CA ASN A 336 -9.39 17.43 -8.63
C ASN A 336 -10.38 16.29 -8.46
N TYR A 337 -11.48 16.34 -9.21
CA TYR A 337 -12.37 15.20 -9.36
C TYR A 337 -11.67 14.09 -10.16
N VAL A 338 -11.73 12.87 -9.65
CA VAL A 338 -11.15 11.69 -10.30
C VAL A 338 -12.11 10.49 -10.25
N HIS A 339 -11.86 9.53 -11.13
CA HIS A 339 -12.66 8.32 -11.24
C HIS A 339 -11.88 7.09 -10.76
N ASP A 340 -12.56 6.20 -10.04
CA ASP A 340 -12.05 4.86 -9.72
C ASP A 340 -12.11 3.90 -10.92
N LEU A 341 -11.95 2.58 -10.67
CA LEU A 341 -11.94 1.47 -11.62
C LEU A 341 -13.30 0.71 -11.62
N PRO A 342 -14.38 1.31 -12.13
CA PRO A 342 -15.75 0.80 -12.08
C PRO A 342 -15.94 -0.49 -12.87
N GLU A 343 -15.18 -0.67 -13.95
CA GLU A 343 -15.30 -1.82 -14.85
C GLU A 343 -14.46 -3.01 -14.39
N ALA A 344 -13.81 -2.93 -13.22
CA ALA A 344 -13.10 -4.03 -12.58
C ALA A 344 -13.93 -4.77 -11.52
N TYR A 345 -15.26 -4.85 -11.72
CA TYR A 345 -16.16 -5.60 -10.84
C TYR A 345 -15.69 -7.05 -10.63
N GLY A 346 -15.94 -7.58 -9.43
CA GLY A 346 -15.39 -8.86 -8.98
C GLY A 346 -14.13 -8.64 -8.14
N ALA A 347 -13.14 -7.92 -8.68
CA ALA A 347 -11.99 -7.45 -7.90
C ALA A 347 -12.30 -6.17 -7.10
N SER A 348 -13.18 -5.34 -7.65
CA SER A 348 -13.68 -4.08 -7.10
C SER A 348 -15.19 -3.93 -7.39
N GLY A 349 -15.69 -2.69 -7.44
CA GLY A 349 -16.98 -2.31 -7.99
C GLY A 349 -18.13 -2.26 -6.99
N VAL A 350 -18.02 -2.86 -5.80
CA VAL A 350 -19.07 -2.70 -4.79
C VAL A 350 -19.08 -1.25 -4.29
N ASN A 351 -20.25 -0.62 -4.36
CA ASN A 351 -20.55 0.68 -3.78
C ASN A 351 -21.58 0.46 -2.66
N THR A 352 -21.24 0.84 -1.44
CA THR A 352 -22.05 0.60 -0.22
C THR A 352 -21.95 1.78 0.73
N THR A 353 -22.83 1.80 1.73
CA THR A 353 -22.79 2.73 2.86
C THR A 353 -22.21 2.06 4.11
N ALA A 354 -21.87 2.87 5.11
CA ALA A 354 -21.43 2.40 6.43
C ALA A 354 -22.52 1.57 7.15
N LEU A 355 -23.80 1.92 6.98
CA LEU A 355 -24.91 1.18 7.58
C LEU A 355 -25.20 -0.16 6.88
N ASP A 356 -24.99 -0.25 5.57
CA ASP A 356 -25.21 -1.50 4.83
C ASP A 356 -24.06 -2.49 5.05
N ILE A 357 -22.81 -2.03 5.09
CA ILE A 357 -21.66 -2.91 5.32
C ILE A 357 -21.68 -3.53 6.73
N ALA A 358 -22.29 -2.87 7.71
CA ALA A 358 -22.55 -3.47 9.03
C ALA A 358 -23.43 -4.74 8.92
N LYS A 359 -24.42 -4.77 8.02
CA LYS A 359 -25.26 -5.96 7.78
C LYS A 359 -24.46 -7.09 7.15
N TRP A 360 -23.47 -6.76 6.32
CA TRP A 360 -22.51 -7.72 5.80
C TRP A 360 -21.60 -8.27 6.91
N MET A 361 -21.11 -7.42 7.82
CA MET A 361 -20.36 -7.87 9.01
C MET A 361 -21.20 -8.85 9.85
N LEU A 362 -22.47 -8.53 10.11
CA LEU A 362 -23.35 -9.41 10.87
C LEU A 362 -23.67 -10.73 10.15
N ASN A 363 -23.54 -10.81 8.83
CA ASN A 363 -23.70 -12.07 8.10
C ASN A 363 -22.66 -13.12 8.53
N TYR A 364 -21.47 -12.69 8.94
CA TYR A 364 -20.44 -13.59 9.47
C TYR A 364 -20.87 -14.30 10.76
N ARG A 365 -21.67 -13.61 11.60
CA ARG A 365 -22.30 -14.19 12.80
C ARG A 365 -23.56 -14.97 12.45
N ASP A 366 -24.47 -14.34 11.72
CA ASP A 366 -25.83 -14.83 11.49
C ASP A 366 -25.88 -15.97 10.46
N ARG A 367 -24.83 -16.13 9.66
CA ARG A 367 -24.70 -17.15 8.60
C ARG A 367 -25.87 -17.11 7.60
N LYS A 368 -26.52 -15.95 7.44
CA LYS A 368 -27.79 -15.82 6.70
C LYS A 368 -27.63 -16.08 5.21
N VAL A 369 -26.58 -15.54 4.62
CA VAL A 369 -26.17 -15.80 3.23
C VAL A 369 -24.95 -16.72 3.28
N GLY A 370 -25.06 -17.87 2.60
CA GLY A 370 -24.00 -18.87 2.48
C GLY A 370 -24.03 -19.98 3.54
N GLY A 371 -24.58 -19.72 4.74
CA GLY A 371 -24.59 -20.70 5.83
C GLY A 371 -23.19 -20.98 6.40
N ASP A 372 -23.11 -21.98 7.27
CA ASP A 372 -21.85 -22.35 7.94
C ASP A 372 -20.74 -22.70 6.94
N ALA A 373 -21.06 -23.56 5.96
CA ALA A 373 -20.08 -24.07 5.00
C ALA A 373 -19.41 -22.98 4.17
N ALA A 374 -20.17 -21.98 3.68
CA ALA A 374 -19.60 -20.90 2.88
C ALA A 374 -18.74 -19.96 3.73
N ILE A 375 -19.23 -19.60 4.93
CA ILE A 375 -18.51 -18.68 5.81
C ILE A 375 -17.23 -19.35 6.33
N ASP A 376 -17.29 -20.60 6.77
CA ASP A 376 -16.12 -21.36 7.20
C ASP A 376 -15.09 -21.47 6.06
N ALA A 377 -15.52 -21.73 4.83
CA ALA A 377 -14.62 -21.78 3.68
C ALA A 377 -13.95 -20.44 3.41
N ILE A 378 -14.70 -19.32 3.42
CA ILE A 378 -14.16 -17.98 3.15
C ILE A 378 -13.16 -17.53 4.21
N THR A 379 -13.37 -17.94 5.46
CA THR A 379 -12.51 -17.57 6.60
C THR A 379 -11.42 -18.60 6.91
N THR A 380 -11.32 -19.68 6.13
CA THR A 380 -10.24 -20.67 6.26
C THR A 380 -9.02 -20.22 5.47
N ARG A 381 -7.87 -20.11 6.15
CA ARG A 381 -6.58 -19.75 5.53
C ARG A 381 -6.13 -20.78 4.49
N GLY A 382 -5.63 -20.30 3.36
CA GLY A 382 -5.04 -21.15 2.33
C GLY A 382 -3.75 -21.82 2.78
N VAL A 383 -3.47 -23.00 2.22
CA VAL A 383 -2.21 -23.72 2.43
C VAL A 383 -1.50 -23.85 1.09
N LEU A 384 -0.25 -23.40 1.03
CA LEU A 384 0.59 -23.51 -0.15
C LEU A 384 1.05 -24.96 -0.37
N THR A 385 1.50 -25.28 -1.58
CA THR A 385 2.06 -26.61 -1.88
C THR A 385 3.33 -26.93 -1.09
N THR A 386 3.98 -25.91 -0.50
CA THR A 386 5.09 -26.05 0.45
C THR A 386 4.65 -26.53 1.84
N GLY A 387 3.35 -26.45 2.16
CA GLY A 387 2.80 -26.68 3.49
C GLY A 387 2.62 -25.40 4.33
N ASP A 388 3.10 -24.26 3.85
CA ASP A 388 2.96 -22.97 4.54
C ASP A 388 1.51 -22.49 4.52
N THR A 389 1.03 -21.96 5.65
CA THR A 389 -0.30 -21.37 5.75
C THR A 389 -0.25 -19.88 5.43
N THR A 390 -1.08 -19.42 4.50
CA THR A 390 -1.17 -18.00 4.13
C THR A 390 -2.03 -17.22 5.12
N GLY A 391 -1.89 -15.89 5.15
CA GLY A 391 -2.77 -15.00 5.92
C GLY A 391 -4.11 -14.70 5.22
N TYR A 392 -4.52 -15.48 4.21
CA TYR A 392 -5.65 -15.15 3.33
C TYR A 392 -6.56 -16.36 3.10
N GLY A 393 -7.87 -16.14 3.17
CA GLY A 393 -8.91 -17.11 2.87
C GLY A 393 -9.42 -16.98 1.43
N LEU A 394 -10.72 -17.08 1.22
CA LEU A 394 -11.33 -16.98 -0.12
C LEU A 394 -11.90 -15.58 -0.37
N GLY A 395 -11.00 -14.60 -0.56
CA GLY A 395 -11.34 -13.19 -0.78
C GLY A 395 -11.27 -12.28 0.46
N LEU A 396 -10.67 -12.76 1.55
CA LEU A 396 -10.59 -12.08 2.84
C LEU A 396 -9.28 -12.40 3.57
N SER A 397 -8.65 -11.42 4.20
CA SER A 397 -7.49 -11.67 5.07
C SER A 397 -7.94 -12.24 6.40
N VAL A 398 -7.23 -13.25 6.90
CA VAL A 398 -7.52 -13.92 8.17
C VAL A 398 -6.24 -13.89 9.00
N SER A 399 -6.28 -13.13 10.11
CA SER A 399 -5.13 -12.83 10.96
C SER A 399 -5.55 -12.83 12.43
N THR A 400 -4.58 -12.59 13.33
CA THR A 400 -4.84 -12.31 14.74
C THR A 400 -4.42 -10.87 15.03
N TRP A 401 -5.15 -10.18 15.90
CA TRP A 401 -4.81 -8.86 16.43
C TRP A 401 -5.03 -8.87 17.94
N ARG A 402 -3.93 -8.74 18.71
CA ARG A 402 -3.93 -8.71 20.19
C ARG A 402 -4.84 -9.78 20.82
N GLY A 403 -4.60 -11.04 20.45
CA GLY A 403 -5.35 -12.21 20.94
C GLY A 403 -6.64 -12.53 20.18
N LEU A 404 -7.22 -11.59 19.43
CA LEU A 404 -8.49 -11.78 18.73
C LEU A 404 -8.30 -12.21 17.27
N THR A 405 -9.16 -13.09 16.77
CA THR A 405 -9.26 -13.37 15.33
C THR A 405 -9.71 -12.09 14.62
N ARG A 406 -9.09 -11.79 13.48
CA ARG A 406 -9.44 -10.65 12.65
C ARG A 406 -9.64 -11.06 11.21
N TRP A 407 -10.86 -10.86 10.73
CA TRP A 407 -11.26 -10.99 9.34
C TRP A 407 -11.29 -9.60 8.72
N SER A 408 -10.38 -9.33 7.79
CA SER A 408 -10.17 -7.97 7.31
C SER A 408 -9.89 -7.89 5.83
N HIS A 409 -10.13 -6.71 5.25
CA HIS A 409 -9.62 -6.37 3.93
C HIS A 409 -9.46 -4.84 3.84
N THR A 410 -8.44 -4.38 3.14
CA THR A 410 -8.30 -2.96 2.78
C THR A 410 -8.69 -2.73 1.33
N GLY A 411 -9.14 -1.52 1.02
CA GLY A 411 -9.53 -1.08 -0.31
C GLY A 411 -8.76 0.17 -0.70
N GLY A 412 -8.27 0.21 -1.94
CA GLY A 412 -7.71 1.41 -2.53
C GLY A 412 -7.93 1.45 -4.04
N GLU A 413 -8.41 2.57 -4.53
CA GLU A 413 -8.54 2.91 -5.95
C GLU A 413 -7.95 4.31 -6.22
N THR A 414 -8.23 4.91 -7.37
CA THR A 414 -7.79 6.27 -7.70
C THR A 414 -8.29 7.27 -6.66
N ALA A 415 -9.55 7.16 -6.23
CA ALA A 415 -10.22 8.17 -5.44
C ALA A 415 -10.58 7.69 -4.02
N HIS A 416 -10.92 6.41 -3.87
CA HIS A 416 -11.40 5.91 -2.58
C HIS A 416 -10.37 5.08 -1.83
N ARG A 417 -10.45 5.13 -0.49
CA ARG A 417 -9.74 4.24 0.44
C ARG A 417 -10.76 3.61 1.38
N THR A 418 -10.50 2.38 1.81
CA THR A 418 -11.39 1.69 2.74
C THR A 418 -10.61 0.78 3.67
N TYR A 419 -11.00 0.76 4.93
CA TYR A 419 -10.62 -0.21 5.93
C TYR A 419 -11.86 -1.00 6.36
N PHE A 420 -11.75 -2.32 6.38
CA PHE A 420 -12.77 -3.23 6.89
C PHE A 420 -12.11 -4.25 7.81
N ALA A 421 -12.63 -4.39 9.02
CA ALA A 421 -12.28 -5.47 9.93
C ALA A 421 -13.50 -5.93 10.73
N TYR A 422 -13.62 -7.24 10.90
CA TYR A 422 -14.58 -7.91 11.77
C TYR A 422 -13.83 -8.86 12.72
N LEU A 423 -14.18 -8.80 13.99
CA LEU A 423 -13.62 -9.55 15.12
C LEU A 423 -14.70 -10.54 15.59
N PRO A 424 -14.73 -11.77 15.03
CA PRO A 424 -15.80 -12.72 15.30
C PRO A 424 -15.86 -13.17 16.76
N ASP A 425 -14.74 -13.16 17.49
CA ASP A 425 -14.67 -13.60 18.89
C ASP A 425 -15.51 -12.72 19.83
N ILE A 426 -15.74 -11.46 19.44
CA ILE A 426 -16.46 -10.45 20.22
C ILE A 426 -17.61 -9.81 19.43
N GLU A 427 -18.00 -10.41 18.29
CA GLU A 427 -19.06 -9.92 17.39
C GLU A 427 -18.96 -8.43 17.03
N SER A 428 -17.74 -7.92 16.84
CA SER A 428 -17.48 -6.49 16.69
C SER A 428 -16.72 -6.19 15.40
N GLY A 429 -16.68 -4.94 14.96
CA GLY A 429 -16.02 -4.56 13.71
C GLY A 429 -15.86 -3.07 13.51
N LEU A 430 -14.97 -2.72 12.58
CA LEU A 430 -14.66 -1.34 12.20
C LEU A 430 -14.70 -1.22 10.67
N PHE A 431 -15.42 -0.22 10.21
CA PHE A 431 -15.43 0.19 8.81
C PHE A 431 -15.07 1.66 8.70
N ILE A 432 -14.14 1.98 7.81
CA ILE A 432 -13.81 3.35 7.45
C ILE A 432 -13.72 3.43 5.94
N SER A 433 -14.34 4.43 5.34
CA SER A 433 -14.26 4.67 3.89
C SER A 433 -14.10 6.15 3.61
N SER A 434 -13.22 6.49 2.68
CA SER A 434 -12.82 7.86 2.36
C SER A 434 -12.95 8.13 0.87
N ALA A 435 -13.38 9.35 0.53
CA ALA A 435 -13.46 9.88 -0.83
C ALA A 435 -12.14 10.52 -1.33
N ASN A 436 -11.02 10.28 -0.63
CA ASN A 436 -9.68 10.75 -0.98
C ASN A 436 -8.61 9.65 -0.76
N PRO A 437 -7.72 9.39 -1.73
CA PRO A 437 -6.71 8.35 -1.64
C PRO A 437 -5.58 8.63 -0.66
N ALA A 438 -5.39 9.90 -0.27
CA ALA A 438 -4.39 10.30 0.73
C ALA A 438 -4.81 9.92 2.16
N TYR A 439 -6.04 9.42 2.36
CA TYR A 439 -6.46 8.90 3.65
C TYR A 439 -5.60 7.68 4.06
N GLY A 440 -4.81 7.85 5.12
CA GLY A 440 -4.06 6.79 5.76
C GLY A 440 -4.94 5.98 6.71
N ASN A 441 -4.92 4.65 6.60
CA ASN A 441 -5.64 3.76 7.54
C ASN A 441 -5.00 3.73 8.95
N GLY A 442 -4.01 4.59 9.24
CA GLY A 442 -3.25 4.61 10.49
C GLY A 442 -4.08 4.97 11.72
N VAL A 443 -5.24 5.60 11.55
CA VAL A 443 -6.17 5.90 12.66
C VAL A 443 -7.07 4.70 13.01
N ALA A 444 -7.13 3.67 12.18
CA ALA A 444 -8.02 2.52 12.41
C ALA A 444 -7.70 1.77 13.71
N PRO A 445 -6.43 1.50 14.09
CA PRO A 445 -6.10 0.92 15.39
C PRO A 445 -6.56 1.77 16.56
N THR A 446 -6.28 3.09 16.55
CA THR A 446 -6.69 4.02 17.61
C THR A 446 -8.21 4.00 17.82
N ILE A 447 -8.98 4.02 16.71
CA ILE A 447 -10.44 3.93 16.76
C ILE A 447 -10.87 2.56 17.29
N ALA A 448 -10.28 1.46 16.80
CA ALA A 448 -10.65 0.13 17.26
C ALA A 448 -10.37 -0.05 18.76
N GLU A 449 -9.23 0.41 19.26
CA GLU A 449 -8.83 0.30 20.67
C GLU A 449 -9.77 1.08 21.57
N ALA A 450 -10.21 2.28 21.17
CA ALA A 450 -11.15 3.08 21.95
C ALA A 450 -12.45 2.32 22.31
N TRP A 451 -12.92 1.38 21.49
CA TRP A 451 -14.09 0.55 21.81
C TRP A 451 -13.78 -0.86 22.27
N PHE A 452 -12.63 -1.43 21.88
CA PHE A 452 -12.36 -2.85 22.04
C PHE A 452 -11.22 -3.18 23.00
N GLU A 453 -10.50 -2.19 23.55
CA GLU A 453 -9.36 -2.40 24.45
C GLU A 453 -9.61 -3.45 25.54
N GLU A 454 -10.82 -3.44 26.14
CA GLU A 454 -11.20 -4.39 27.20
C GLU A 454 -11.17 -5.88 26.79
N PHE A 455 -11.19 -6.17 25.48
CA PHE A 455 -11.09 -7.51 24.91
C PHE A 455 -9.72 -7.86 24.38
N LEU A 456 -8.84 -6.86 24.21
CA LEU A 456 -7.53 -7.05 23.62
C LEU A 456 -6.57 -7.54 24.69
N GLU A 457 -5.72 -8.49 24.31
CA GLU A 457 -4.54 -8.77 25.12
C GLU A 457 -3.71 -7.48 25.23
N PRO A 458 -3.07 -7.22 26.39
CA PRO A 458 -2.13 -6.11 26.51
C PRO A 458 -1.19 -6.13 25.32
N GLU A 459 -0.89 -4.95 24.78
CA GLU A 459 0.17 -4.89 23.80
C GLU A 459 1.40 -5.45 24.52
N GLU A 460 1.85 -6.63 24.10
CA GLU A 460 3.22 -6.99 24.37
C GLU A 460 3.97 -5.82 23.75
N GLU A 461 4.57 -4.96 24.59
CA GLU A 461 5.77 -4.26 24.16
C GLU A 461 6.51 -5.33 23.38
N ALA A 462 6.84 -5.06 22.13
CA ALA A 462 7.83 -5.88 21.51
C ALA A 462 8.98 -5.86 22.52
N GLN A 463 9.08 -6.93 23.32
CA GLN A 463 10.31 -7.63 23.50
C GLN A 463 10.71 -7.84 22.04
N ALA A 464 11.35 -6.80 21.45
CA ALA A 464 12.63 -7.00 20.85
C ALA A 464 13.24 -7.97 21.82
N ASP A 465 13.17 -9.26 21.46
CA ASP A 465 13.61 -10.31 22.34
C ASP A 465 14.87 -9.71 22.96
N GLU A 466 14.88 -9.50 24.27
CA GLU A 466 16.14 -9.54 24.98
C GLU A 466 16.54 -11.02 24.83
N ILE A 467 16.89 -11.41 23.60
CA ILE A 467 18.10 -12.15 23.35
C ILE A 467 19.06 -11.42 24.28
N GLU A 468 19.45 -12.10 25.35
CA GLU A 468 20.67 -11.78 26.05
C GLU A 468 21.77 -11.78 24.99
N ALA A 469 21.89 -10.67 24.28
CA ALA A 469 22.90 -10.42 23.31
C ALA A 469 23.99 -9.75 24.11
N ASP A 470 24.88 -10.59 24.61
CA ASP A 470 26.26 -10.21 24.86
C ASP A 470 26.90 -9.73 23.55
N HIS A 471 26.42 -8.64 22.94
CA HIS A 471 26.93 -8.16 21.65
C HIS A 471 26.91 -6.64 21.56
N THR A 472 28.07 -6.11 21.17
CA THR A 472 28.37 -4.71 20.91
C THR A 472 27.40 -4.07 19.91
N MET A 473 27.11 -2.77 20.05
CA MET A 473 26.41 -2.00 19.01
C MET A 473 27.24 -1.96 17.71
N PRO A 474 26.63 -1.84 16.52
CA PRO A 474 27.37 -1.81 15.27
C PRO A 474 28.21 -0.54 15.20
N THR A 475 29.46 -0.68 14.75
CA THR A 475 30.29 0.49 14.45
C THR A 475 29.76 1.24 13.22
N THR A 476 30.16 2.50 13.07
CA THR A 476 29.88 3.26 11.83
C THR A 476 30.38 2.51 10.59
N GLU A 477 31.54 1.86 10.66
CA GLU A 477 32.06 1.03 9.55
C GLU A 477 31.15 -0.15 9.22
N GLN A 478 30.56 -0.82 10.22
CA GLN A 478 29.59 -1.91 9.99
C GLN A 478 28.29 -1.40 9.38
N MET A 479 27.81 -0.23 9.82
CA MET A 479 26.62 0.40 9.24
C MET A 479 26.86 0.85 7.79
N GLU A 480 28.01 1.43 7.50
CA GLU A 480 28.44 1.75 6.13
C GLU A 480 28.58 0.49 5.27
N ALA A 481 29.09 -0.60 5.84
CA ALA A 481 29.18 -1.89 5.16
C ALA A 481 27.79 -2.49 4.86
N ILE A 482 26.76 -2.18 5.62
CA ILE A 482 25.35 -2.57 5.35
C ILE A 482 24.74 -1.69 4.26
N ALA A 483 25.03 -0.38 4.27
CA ALA A 483 24.42 0.59 3.37
C ALA A 483 24.49 0.17 1.89
N GLY A 484 23.41 0.44 1.17
CA GLY A 484 23.24 0.06 -0.23
C GLY A 484 21.89 -0.58 -0.48
N LYS A 485 21.73 -1.09 -1.71
CA LYS A 485 20.48 -1.69 -2.16
C LYS A 485 20.48 -3.18 -1.83
N TRP A 486 19.35 -3.70 -1.37
CA TRP A 486 19.17 -5.10 -1.02
C TRP A 486 17.93 -5.66 -1.71
N GLN A 487 18.02 -6.90 -2.17
CA GLN A 487 16.98 -7.59 -2.93
C GLN A 487 16.49 -8.80 -2.12
N PHE A 488 15.18 -9.00 -2.05
CA PHE A 488 14.62 -10.25 -1.53
C PHE A 488 14.88 -11.41 -2.51
N ILE A 489 15.39 -12.53 -2.02
CA ILE A 489 15.57 -13.72 -2.85
C ILE A 489 14.20 -14.33 -3.12
N GLY A 490 13.82 -14.41 -4.41
CA GLY A 490 12.52 -14.93 -4.83
C GLY A 490 11.38 -13.89 -4.86
N ALA A 491 11.64 -12.64 -4.49
CA ALA A 491 10.68 -11.53 -4.62
C ALA A 491 11.36 -10.28 -5.19
N PRO A 492 10.72 -9.56 -6.14
CA PRO A 492 11.27 -8.37 -6.79
C PRO A 492 11.34 -7.13 -5.88
N LEU A 493 10.93 -7.23 -4.62
CA LEU A 493 11.02 -6.13 -3.65
C LEU A 493 12.48 -5.81 -3.33
N GLN A 494 12.78 -4.51 -3.24
CA GLN A 494 14.09 -4.01 -2.84
C GLN A 494 13.96 -3.07 -1.66
N ILE A 495 14.93 -3.11 -0.76
CA ILE A 495 15.10 -2.15 0.32
C ILE A 495 16.46 -1.48 0.13
N VAL A 496 16.46 -0.15 0.11
CA VAL A 496 17.69 0.63 0.17
C VAL A 496 17.95 0.94 1.64
N TYR A 497 19.10 0.52 2.15
CA TYR A 497 19.59 0.94 3.46
C TYR A 497 20.57 2.08 3.29
N SER A 498 20.42 3.15 4.05
CA SER A 498 21.31 4.32 4.03
C SER A 498 21.74 4.68 5.45
N VAL A 499 22.92 5.30 5.57
CA VAL A 499 23.44 5.82 6.84
C VAL A 499 23.54 7.33 6.74
N GLU A 500 22.93 8.03 7.69
CA GLU A 500 22.89 9.49 7.76
C GLU A 500 22.98 9.90 9.24
N ASP A 501 23.94 10.77 9.58
CA ASP A 501 24.23 11.22 10.94
C ASP A 501 24.40 10.12 11.99
N GLY A 502 24.94 8.98 11.57
CA GLY A 502 25.17 7.82 12.43
C GLY A 502 23.93 6.96 12.69
N ASN A 503 22.78 7.32 12.11
CA ASN A 503 21.55 6.55 12.12
C ASN A 503 21.37 5.80 10.79
N MET A 504 20.71 4.66 10.84
CA MET A 504 20.42 3.85 9.65
C MET A 504 18.94 3.99 9.27
N TYR A 505 18.69 4.04 7.97
CA TYR A 505 17.35 4.14 7.39
C TYR A 505 17.13 3.01 6.39
N ALA A 506 15.88 2.62 6.20
CA ALA A 506 15.45 1.65 5.22
C ALA A 506 14.31 2.24 4.37
N GLN A 507 14.41 2.09 3.06
CA GLN A 507 13.38 2.54 2.12
C GLN A 507 13.04 1.41 1.16
N ALA A 508 11.82 0.89 1.25
CA ALA A 508 11.30 0.00 0.22
C ALA A 508 10.87 0.81 -1.02
N THR A 509 10.94 0.21 -2.20
CA THR A 509 10.57 0.88 -3.47
C THR A 509 9.14 1.46 -3.39
N ASN A 510 9.00 2.77 -3.65
CA ASN A 510 7.76 3.55 -3.57
C ASN A 510 7.07 3.52 -2.20
N GLN A 511 7.82 3.30 -1.13
CA GLN A 511 7.34 3.45 0.23
C GLN A 511 8.10 4.58 0.93
N PRO A 512 7.50 5.20 1.96
CA PRO A 512 8.21 6.13 2.82
C PRO A 512 9.51 5.53 3.36
N ARG A 513 10.50 6.37 3.64
CA ARG A 513 11.74 5.97 4.29
C ARG A 513 11.48 5.85 5.80
N PHE A 514 11.92 4.75 6.41
CA PHE A 514 11.80 4.50 7.85
C PHE A 514 13.17 4.46 8.51
N GLU A 515 13.27 4.96 9.75
CA GLU A 515 14.44 4.72 10.58
C GLU A 515 14.50 3.22 10.98
N VAL A 516 15.70 2.64 10.98
CA VAL A 516 15.94 1.30 11.52
C VAL A 516 16.95 1.38 12.66
N LYS A 517 16.59 0.83 13.82
CA LYS A 517 17.39 0.90 15.04
C LYS A 517 18.14 -0.41 15.29
N PRO A 518 19.45 -0.37 15.55
CA PRO A 518 20.20 -1.56 15.89
C PRO A 518 19.73 -2.12 17.24
N THR A 519 19.52 -3.43 17.26
CA THR A 519 19.29 -4.25 18.47
C THR A 519 20.49 -5.12 18.80
N SER A 520 21.43 -5.29 17.84
CA SER A 520 22.76 -5.88 18.02
C SER A 520 23.74 -5.28 17.00
N ASP A 521 24.98 -5.77 16.96
CA ASP A 521 25.98 -5.47 15.90
C ASP A 521 25.53 -5.79 14.46
N SER A 522 24.43 -6.53 14.31
CA SER A 522 24.02 -7.13 13.04
C SER A 522 22.51 -7.15 12.82
N THR A 523 21.69 -6.89 13.85
CA THR A 523 20.23 -6.92 13.74
C THR A 523 19.63 -5.54 13.96
N PHE A 524 18.66 -5.17 13.14
CA PHE A 524 17.99 -3.87 13.15
C PHE A 524 16.46 -4.04 13.13
N THR A 525 15.75 -3.23 13.91
CA THR A 525 14.28 -3.18 13.95
C THR A 525 13.76 -1.94 13.27
N PHE A 526 12.65 -2.06 12.53
CA PHE A 526 12.03 -0.93 11.84
C PHE A 526 11.18 -0.12 12.81
N VAL A 527 11.39 1.19 12.87
CA VAL A 527 10.58 2.06 13.75
C VAL A 527 9.18 2.20 13.16
N GLY A 528 8.15 1.89 13.96
CA GLY A 528 6.74 1.99 13.55
C GLY A 528 6.24 0.86 12.64
N VAL A 529 7.08 -0.14 12.36
CA VAL A 529 6.72 -1.33 11.58
C VAL A 529 7.13 -2.57 12.37
N PRO A 530 6.24 -3.56 12.61
CA PRO A 530 6.58 -4.79 13.32
C PRO A 530 7.42 -5.71 12.40
N ALA A 531 8.64 -5.29 12.12
CA ALA A 531 9.61 -5.98 11.29
C ALA A 531 11.03 -5.77 11.82
N SER A 532 11.91 -6.73 11.54
CA SER A 532 13.34 -6.60 11.77
C SER A 532 14.14 -7.20 10.61
N VAL A 533 15.45 -6.93 10.59
CA VAL A 533 16.38 -7.50 9.62
C VAL A 533 17.67 -7.88 10.34
N THR A 534 18.18 -9.08 10.06
CA THR A 534 19.50 -9.53 10.52
C THR A 534 20.46 -9.61 9.34
N PHE A 535 21.57 -8.90 9.43
CA PHE A 535 22.66 -8.87 8.46
C PHE A 535 23.75 -9.87 8.83
N HIS A 536 24.13 -10.74 7.89
CA HIS A 536 25.10 -11.79 8.14
C HIS A 536 26.49 -11.33 7.69
N PHE A 537 27.30 -10.87 8.64
CA PHE A 537 28.69 -10.45 8.40
C PHE A 537 29.63 -11.66 8.26
N GLU A 538 30.57 -11.57 7.33
CA GLU A 538 31.66 -12.53 7.13
C GLU A 538 32.88 -12.16 8.01
N GLU A 539 33.85 -13.06 8.16
CA GLU A 539 35.05 -12.84 9.02
C GLU A 539 35.90 -11.62 8.61
N ASP A 540 35.78 -11.15 7.37
CA ASP A 540 36.48 -9.98 6.83
C ASP A 540 35.72 -8.65 7.00
N GLY A 541 34.54 -8.69 7.64
CA GLY A 541 33.68 -7.52 7.87
C GLY A 541 32.76 -7.17 6.70
N THR A 542 32.77 -7.95 5.61
CA THR A 542 31.81 -7.77 4.52
C THR A 542 30.43 -8.34 4.87
N VAL A 543 29.38 -7.80 4.26
CA VAL A 543 28.01 -8.28 4.43
C VAL A 543 27.30 -8.32 3.09
N THR A 544 26.85 -9.51 2.69
CA THR A 544 26.22 -9.75 1.38
C THR A 544 24.87 -10.45 1.50
N ARG A 545 24.52 -10.93 2.69
CA ARG A 545 23.29 -11.67 2.98
C ARG A 545 22.59 -11.06 4.18
N ALA A 546 21.27 -11.05 4.13
CA ALA A 546 20.44 -10.64 5.25
C ALA A 546 19.19 -11.51 5.33
N THR A 547 18.48 -11.43 6.45
CA THR A 547 17.19 -12.09 6.66
C THR A 547 16.22 -11.05 7.18
N HIS A 548 15.14 -10.82 6.44
CA HIS A 548 14.05 -9.95 6.85
C HIS A 548 13.03 -10.76 7.65
N HIS A 549 12.55 -10.19 8.74
CA HIS A 549 11.63 -10.81 9.69
C HIS A 549 10.35 -9.98 9.73
N GLN A 550 9.29 -10.47 9.08
CA GLN A 550 7.97 -9.82 9.13
C GLN A 550 6.89 -10.87 8.89
N GLY A 551 6.43 -11.50 9.98
CA GLY A 551 5.60 -12.69 9.93
C GLY A 551 6.42 -13.96 9.60
N GLN A 552 6.90 -14.08 8.36
CA GLN A 552 7.85 -15.14 7.96
C GLN A 552 9.25 -14.58 7.69
N ASN A 553 10.27 -15.45 7.78
CA ASN A 553 11.66 -15.10 7.48
C ASN A 553 11.89 -15.12 5.97
N ALA A 554 12.30 -13.99 5.40
CA ALA A 554 12.55 -13.84 3.98
C ALA A 554 14.04 -13.51 3.75
N PRO A 555 14.78 -14.34 3.01
CA PRO A 555 16.20 -14.10 2.75
C PRO A 555 16.40 -12.95 1.77
N MET A 556 17.46 -12.16 1.99
CA MET A 556 17.85 -11.03 1.16
C MET A 556 19.33 -11.15 0.74
N GLU A 557 19.67 -10.59 -0.41
CA GLU A 557 21.04 -10.43 -0.89
C GLU A 557 21.35 -8.95 -1.16
N LYS A 558 22.58 -8.54 -0.85
CA LYS A 558 23.04 -7.19 -1.15
C LYS A 558 23.23 -7.05 -2.66
N VAL A 559 22.61 -6.03 -3.23
CA VAL A 559 22.83 -5.62 -4.61
C VAL A 559 24.14 -4.85 -4.65
N VAL A 560 25.20 -5.55 -5.05
CA VAL A 560 26.46 -4.92 -5.45
C VAL A 560 26.31 -4.63 -6.94
N ALA A 561 26.13 -3.35 -7.30
CA ALA A 561 26.11 -2.95 -8.70
C ALA A 561 27.50 -3.18 -9.29
N ASP A 562 27.62 -4.20 -10.14
CA ASP A 562 28.84 -4.40 -10.92
C ASP A 562 29.02 -3.19 -11.84
N THR A 563 30.23 -2.64 -11.87
CA THR A 563 30.56 -1.54 -12.78
C THR A 563 30.62 -2.09 -14.21
N ILE A 564 29.61 -1.77 -15.00
CA ILE A 564 29.55 -2.09 -16.42
C ILE A 564 30.09 -0.90 -17.23
N THR A 565 30.86 -1.17 -18.28
CA THR A 565 31.38 -0.09 -19.14
C THR A 565 30.30 0.45 -20.05
N VAL A 566 30.43 1.70 -20.50
CA VAL A 566 29.51 2.31 -21.46
C VAL A 566 29.46 1.51 -22.76
N GLU A 567 30.59 0.96 -23.21
CA GLU A 567 30.65 0.10 -24.40
C GLU A 567 29.82 -1.16 -24.24
N THR A 568 29.82 -1.77 -23.05
CA THR A 568 29.02 -2.97 -22.78
C THR A 568 27.54 -2.62 -22.63
N LEU A 569 27.22 -1.46 -22.06
CA LEU A 569 25.83 -0.98 -21.98
C LEU A 569 25.21 -0.75 -23.36
N ALA A 570 26.01 -0.35 -24.35
CA ALA A 570 25.54 -0.09 -25.71
C ALA A 570 24.99 -1.35 -26.40
N GLU A 571 25.39 -2.54 -25.94
CA GLU A 571 24.87 -3.81 -26.46
C GLU A 571 23.38 -4.04 -26.16
N TYR A 572 22.84 -3.36 -25.14
CA TYR A 572 21.42 -3.45 -24.75
C TYR A 572 20.53 -2.43 -25.47
N GLU A 573 21.10 -1.50 -26.25
CA GLU A 573 20.30 -0.56 -27.03
C GLU A 573 19.46 -1.29 -28.07
N GLY A 574 18.23 -0.82 -28.27
CA GLY A 574 17.34 -1.43 -29.24
C GLY A 574 15.87 -1.17 -28.99
N ARG A 575 15.06 -1.77 -29.85
CA ARG A 575 13.60 -1.78 -29.73
C ARG A 575 13.17 -3.16 -29.32
N TYR A 576 12.32 -3.25 -28.31
CA TYR A 576 11.90 -4.50 -27.70
C TYR A 576 10.38 -4.56 -27.66
N TYR A 577 9.78 -5.60 -28.24
CA TYR A 577 8.34 -5.77 -28.36
C TYR A 577 7.83 -6.87 -27.42
N CYS A 578 6.79 -6.57 -26.65
CA CYS A 578 6.07 -7.55 -25.85
C CYS A 578 4.76 -7.92 -26.55
N GLU A 579 4.65 -9.18 -26.96
CA GLU A 579 3.43 -9.72 -27.57
C GLU A 579 2.27 -9.76 -26.56
N GLU A 580 2.52 -10.06 -25.28
CA GLU A 580 1.45 -10.14 -24.26
C GLU A 580 0.72 -8.81 -24.07
N LEU A 581 1.45 -7.69 -24.12
CA LEU A 581 0.95 -6.32 -23.93
C LEU A 581 0.69 -5.56 -25.23
N GLU A 582 1.11 -6.13 -26.36
CA GLU A 582 1.18 -5.47 -27.65
C GLU A 582 1.89 -4.10 -27.58
N THR A 583 2.92 -3.99 -26.72
CA THR A 583 3.66 -2.75 -26.46
C THR A 583 5.13 -2.88 -26.84
N MET A 584 5.78 -1.74 -27.08
CA MET A 584 7.18 -1.68 -27.45
C MET A 584 7.93 -0.66 -26.60
N TYR A 585 9.05 -1.08 -26.05
CA TYR A 585 10.03 -0.19 -25.42
C TYR A 585 11.21 0.08 -26.36
N THR A 586 11.73 1.29 -26.30
CA THR A 586 13.04 1.63 -26.89
C THR A 586 14.01 1.91 -25.76
N LEU A 587 15.13 1.20 -25.77
CA LEU A 587 16.23 1.39 -24.82
C LEU A 587 17.38 2.08 -25.55
N ASN A 588 17.85 3.19 -24.98
CA ASN A 588 18.97 3.97 -25.51
C ASN A 588 19.91 4.38 -24.37
N LEU A 589 21.18 4.61 -24.70
CA LEU A 589 22.14 5.22 -23.80
C LEU A 589 22.00 6.73 -23.80
N VAL A 590 21.79 7.30 -22.61
CA VAL A 590 21.82 8.75 -22.37
C VAL A 590 22.69 9.01 -21.14
N ASP A 591 23.73 9.82 -21.31
CA ASP A 591 24.67 10.19 -20.23
C ASP A 591 25.22 8.99 -19.44
N GLY A 592 25.51 7.88 -20.14
CA GLY A 592 26.06 6.65 -19.55
C GLY A 592 25.03 5.81 -18.79
N LYS A 593 23.74 6.13 -18.88
CA LYS A 593 22.64 5.35 -18.30
C LYS A 593 21.80 4.71 -19.40
N LEU A 594 21.33 3.49 -19.15
CA LEU A 594 20.39 2.80 -20.03
C LEU A 594 18.97 3.33 -19.75
N MET A 595 18.41 4.08 -20.69
CA MET A 595 17.11 4.71 -20.56
C MET A 595 16.07 3.93 -21.35
N ALA A 596 14.96 3.55 -20.72
CA ALA A 596 13.82 2.95 -21.39
C ALA A 596 12.69 3.97 -21.55
N HIS A 597 11.99 3.92 -22.68
CA HIS A 597 10.75 4.68 -22.88
C HIS A 597 9.81 3.92 -23.82
N ASN A 598 8.53 4.28 -23.81
CA ASN A 598 7.57 3.83 -24.81
C ASN A 598 6.74 5.02 -25.33
N ARG A 599 5.71 4.78 -26.14
CA ARG A 599 4.89 5.85 -26.73
C ARG A 599 4.17 6.74 -25.69
N TRP A 600 3.82 6.17 -24.54
CA TRP A 600 2.95 6.76 -23.52
C TRP A 600 3.69 7.12 -22.24
N VAL A 601 4.93 6.65 -22.10
CA VAL A 601 5.75 6.77 -20.90
C VAL A 601 7.05 7.46 -21.27
N ASP A 602 7.36 8.53 -20.54
CA ASP A 602 8.63 9.27 -20.67
C ASP A 602 9.84 8.39 -20.34
N ALA A 603 11.04 8.88 -20.67
CA ALA A 603 12.26 8.10 -20.48
C ALA A 603 12.64 7.95 -19.00
N PHE A 604 12.89 6.72 -18.56
CA PHE A 604 13.32 6.40 -17.19
C PHE A 604 14.58 5.52 -17.18
N PRO A 605 15.45 5.65 -16.15
CA PRO A 605 16.75 4.99 -16.12
C PRO A 605 16.72 3.59 -15.50
N PHE A 606 17.54 2.69 -16.03
CA PHE A 606 17.91 1.43 -15.37
C PHE A 606 19.36 1.49 -14.87
N THR A 607 19.59 0.87 -13.71
CA THR A 607 20.92 0.67 -13.13
C THR A 607 21.31 -0.80 -13.25
N HIS A 608 22.50 -1.07 -13.75
CA HIS A 608 23.05 -2.41 -13.80
C HIS A 608 23.24 -2.97 -12.38
N VAL A 609 22.80 -4.20 -12.17
CA VAL A 609 22.92 -4.90 -10.89
C VAL A 609 24.05 -5.91 -11.00
N LYS A 610 23.84 -7.01 -11.73
CA LYS A 610 24.81 -8.08 -11.94
C LYS A 610 24.47 -8.83 -13.21
N ASN A 611 25.47 -9.38 -13.91
CA ASN A 611 25.28 -10.17 -15.13
C ASN A 611 24.42 -9.42 -16.18
N GLU A 612 23.27 -9.98 -16.57
CA GLU A 612 22.33 -9.39 -17.51
C GLU A 612 21.18 -8.65 -16.81
N ALA A 613 21.25 -8.50 -15.48
CA ALA A 613 20.17 -7.97 -14.64
C ALA A 613 20.35 -6.48 -14.36
N PHE A 614 19.25 -5.76 -14.50
CA PHE A 614 19.13 -4.33 -14.20
C PHE A 614 17.93 -4.09 -13.30
N ALA A 615 18.03 -3.08 -12.45
CA ALA A 615 16.97 -2.65 -11.56
C ALA A 615 16.85 -1.13 -11.54
N GLY A 616 15.71 -0.65 -11.05
CA GLY A 616 15.33 0.75 -11.14
C GLY A 616 14.33 0.96 -12.27
N GLY A 617 14.17 2.21 -12.68
CA GLY A 617 13.14 2.61 -13.63
C GLY A 617 11.84 2.99 -12.94
N GLU A 618 10.72 2.58 -13.52
CA GLU A 618 9.39 2.92 -13.05
C GLU A 618 8.75 1.78 -12.25
N TRP A 619 7.77 2.09 -11.40
CA TRP A 619 7.12 1.11 -10.52
C TRP A 619 6.43 -0.05 -11.26
N PHE A 620 6.01 0.17 -12.50
CA PHE A 620 5.41 -0.84 -13.36
C PHE A 620 6.43 -1.68 -14.11
N LEU A 621 7.67 -1.22 -14.29
CA LEU A 621 8.77 -1.95 -14.91
C LEU A 621 10.06 -1.67 -14.13
N SER A 622 10.14 -2.23 -12.93
CA SER A 622 11.20 -1.92 -11.95
C SER A 622 12.43 -2.82 -12.05
N SER A 623 12.35 -3.85 -12.89
CA SER A 623 13.42 -4.82 -13.12
C SER A 623 13.38 -5.37 -14.54
N ILE A 624 14.55 -5.53 -15.14
CA ILE A 624 14.72 -6.23 -16.41
C ILE A 624 15.93 -7.18 -16.33
N THR A 625 15.85 -8.31 -17.02
CA THR A 625 16.97 -9.25 -17.17
C THR A 625 17.07 -9.65 -18.64
N PHE A 626 18.19 -9.32 -19.27
CA PHE A 626 18.41 -9.62 -20.68
C PHE A 626 18.74 -11.10 -20.89
N ASP A 627 18.37 -11.60 -22.08
CA ASP A 627 18.77 -12.91 -22.55
C ASP A 627 19.57 -12.79 -23.84
N ARG A 628 20.54 -13.68 -24.02
CA ARG A 628 21.46 -13.70 -25.17
C ARG A 628 21.42 -15.05 -25.85
N ASP A 629 21.53 -15.02 -27.18
CA ASP A 629 21.70 -16.24 -27.94
C ASP A 629 23.11 -16.84 -27.72
N PRO A 630 23.38 -18.08 -28.20
CA PRO A 630 24.69 -18.70 -28.07
C PRO A 630 25.86 -17.95 -28.74
N SER A 631 25.58 -16.94 -29.57
CA SER A 631 26.59 -16.06 -30.18
C SER A 631 26.93 -14.84 -29.32
N GLY A 632 26.20 -14.63 -28.22
CA GLY A 632 26.32 -13.49 -27.33
C GLY A 632 25.47 -12.29 -27.75
N THR A 633 24.59 -12.44 -28.74
CA THR A 633 23.70 -11.36 -29.20
C THR A 633 22.48 -11.27 -28.29
N VAL A 634 22.14 -10.06 -27.82
CA VAL A 634 20.90 -9.84 -27.06
C VAL A 634 19.70 -10.27 -27.90
N THR A 635 18.76 -10.99 -27.29
CA THR A 635 17.53 -11.47 -27.96
C THR A 635 16.27 -10.84 -27.40
N GLY A 636 16.35 -10.27 -26.20
CA GLY A 636 15.23 -9.68 -25.50
C GLY A 636 15.53 -9.54 -24.02
N PHE A 637 14.50 -9.19 -23.25
CA PHE A 637 14.57 -9.17 -21.80
C PHE A 637 13.27 -9.63 -21.15
N MET A 638 13.40 -10.20 -19.94
CA MET A 638 12.29 -10.41 -19.02
C MET A 638 12.11 -9.16 -18.17
N GLY A 639 10.94 -8.53 -18.26
CA GLY A 639 10.53 -7.41 -17.43
C GLY A 639 9.67 -7.83 -16.25
N GLY A 640 9.74 -7.07 -15.15
CA GLY A 640 8.88 -7.30 -14.00
C GLY A 640 8.84 -6.15 -12.98
N ASN A 641 7.87 -6.27 -12.08
CA ASN A 641 7.60 -5.43 -10.92
C ASN A 641 7.13 -6.31 -9.74
N THR A 642 6.64 -5.67 -8.67
CA THR A 642 6.27 -6.33 -7.40
C THR A 642 5.31 -7.52 -7.53
N ARG A 643 4.36 -7.48 -8.48
CA ARG A 643 3.31 -8.50 -8.63
C ARG A 643 3.24 -9.14 -10.03
N THR A 644 3.92 -8.54 -11.01
CA THR A 644 4.00 -9.06 -12.38
C THR A 644 5.46 -9.30 -12.72
N ARG A 645 5.86 -10.55 -13.01
CA ARG A 645 7.25 -11.00 -13.22
C ARG A 645 7.39 -11.83 -14.48
N ASN A 646 8.55 -11.84 -15.12
CA ASN A 646 8.83 -12.70 -16.28
C ASN A 646 7.93 -12.35 -17.49
N VAL A 647 7.73 -11.06 -17.78
CA VAL A 647 7.06 -10.60 -19.00
C VAL A 647 8.11 -10.47 -20.10
N TRP A 648 7.98 -11.21 -21.19
CA TRP A 648 8.98 -11.23 -22.25
C TRP A 648 8.85 -10.05 -23.21
N PHE A 649 9.98 -9.39 -23.50
CA PHE A 649 10.12 -8.37 -24.52
C PHE A 649 11.21 -8.80 -25.51
N GLU A 650 10.82 -9.16 -26.73
CA GLU A 650 11.73 -9.64 -27.78
C GLU A 650 12.41 -8.46 -28.49
N GLN A 651 13.72 -8.56 -28.72
CA GLN A 651 14.47 -7.57 -29.49
C GLN A 651 14.03 -7.61 -30.96
N MET A 652 13.63 -6.45 -31.49
CA MET A 652 13.24 -6.29 -32.87
C MET A 652 14.47 -6.20 -33.78
N LYS A 653 14.44 -6.94 -34.88
CA LYS A 653 15.50 -6.96 -35.91
C LYS A 653 15.42 -5.80 -36.89
#